data_AF-G3JIA2-F1
#
_entry.id   AF-G3JIA2-F1
#
_cell.length_a   1.000
_cell.length_b   1.000
_cell.length_c   1.000
_cell.angle_alpha   90.00
_cell.angle_beta   90.00
_cell.angle_gamma   90.00
#
_symmetry.space_group_name_H-M   'P 1'
#
loop_
_entity.id
_entity.type
_entity.pdbx_description
1 polymer ?
#
loop_
_entity_poly.entity_id
_entity_poly.type
_entity_poly.pdbx_seq_one_letter_code
_entity_poly.pdbx_strand_id
1 'polypeptide(L)'
;MRHHSAAWALLAQTVMGFSAYDYNTPGAAQVRFWLNRDDVDDGAVTQMPFLTGTGFATLPVTDCFRDDDSEESRYDIAILGAPHDTTTTGRPGARFGPPAIRLGSNQKTYGLSVYTRRDALRDWATIVDCGDAKMTWLDNRYALKTLEQAHRKISGRPARSSNTSSVPRIITLGGDHTTTLAALRVTEKHWGPVSVIHFDSHIDTWDPSQLGGGISDYAQKLILDSSIHAGIRAQVVNQGDMRHDKDCGFHIITARDLDLIGVQGVIDRLRARVNNTRVYISIDIDVLDPAFAPATGTPETGGWSSRELLTILAGLEGLEIIGGDVVEVAPPYDNNAATTALAAAEAAFALLELMVATPVKVHLLSHLLGRRTKSGRPASLEILQWWADEYKSAVICGLSIAILSVVLWYYDGKLVPRLSPGLDLEMVVIALVTVARVAMGNVVEACLSQCAWIWIAKSHQRRTKTVARLEDFKLFDEASRGFLGSVALMWRMKGLHLSCIGAAIIIFTHGFETFSQQMVHYVARPIVFRNETERSAPANYRSEYWDNVEQRDESTSFTLQLSTKAAIYTGIIADEIPVLMPACSTGNCSWPIFPSLAVCGECTPKSVMTECNGQGCTYSVSPSTSVIVLHGDGNEAFRARPIKEHQSLKDQGNTAYLSVFEVVAASDFQSKTNSTAFECALWACMKAYDTSMNDGHLTQNVIALWNETQIEVETNAHLEEHVFVNVPKEMNTLQRSRHAISTRAVQTIRRFMDNLTDGWYEDNAGRVNFSSDWAEAIHDGVPAMSDWMEQLTLSLSNEFRRHGRMGDDHSTRYEGSATKLANFVKVKWLWMIYPPLCLTISIYYLFATILASVRDNVAVWKGDSMPMLFSCIHPDILQLGASKMDTHKGLDELGRHGIALEKAESGAWVFEPTVGPEDPRGRMQRVFRWRD
;
A
#
# COMPACT_ATOMS: atom_id res chain seq x y z
N MET A 1 -15.70 -30.06 -45.13
CA MET A 1 -15.35 -29.61 -43.76
C MET A 1 -14.00 -30.19 -43.33
N ARG A 2 -12.90 -29.80 -44.00
CA ARG A 2 -11.52 -30.23 -43.65
C ARG A 2 -10.47 -29.11 -43.82
N HIS A 3 -10.90 -27.85 -43.95
CA HIS A 3 -10.00 -26.72 -44.27
C HIS A 3 -9.96 -25.59 -43.22
N HIS A 4 -10.64 -25.70 -42.08
CA HIS A 4 -10.58 -24.67 -41.01
C HIS A 4 -9.72 -25.04 -39.80
N SER A 5 -9.17 -26.26 -39.75
CA SER A 5 -8.31 -26.73 -38.64
C SER A 5 -6.83 -26.37 -38.80
N ALA A 6 -6.38 -25.95 -40.00
CA ALA A 6 -4.98 -25.60 -40.24
C ALA A 6 -4.62 -24.16 -39.83
N ALA A 7 -5.57 -23.22 -39.89
CA ALA A 7 -5.31 -21.82 -39.55
C ALA A 7 -5.20 -21.58 -38.03
N TRP A 8 -5.91 -22.38 -37.21
CA TRP A 8 -5.82 -22.32 -35.76
C TRP A 8 -4.55 -22.97 -35.20
N ALA A 9 -3.95 -23.93 -35.93
CA ALA A 9 -2.69 -24.56 -35.53
C ALA A 9 -1.47 -23.64 -35.74
N LEU A 10 -1.52 -22.74 -36.73
CA LEU A 10 -0.40 -21.84 -37.04
C LEU A 10 -0.31 -20.62 -36.10
N LEU A 11 -1.45 -20.15 -35.56
CA LEU A 11 -1.51 -19.09 -34.55
C LEU A 11 -1.09 -19.58 -33.15
N ALA A 12 -1.26 -20.87 -32.86
CA ALA A 12 -0.76 -21.48 -31.63
C ALA A 12 0.78 -21.67 -31.64
N GLN A 13 1.40 -21.79 -32.83
CA GLN A 13 2.85 -21.96 -32.96
C GLN A 13 3.66 -20.65 -32.94
N THR A 14 3.01 -19.50 -33.15
CA THR A 14 3.68 -18.19 -33.07
C THR A 14 3.57 -17.51 -31.70
N VAL A 15 2.66 -17.97 -30.83
CA VAL A 15 2.57 -17.52 -29.42
C VAL A 15 3.43 -18.36 -28.47
N MET A 16 3.89 -19.55 -28.89
CA MET A 16 4.86 -20.38 -28.14
C MET A 16 6.34 -20.08 -28.46
N GLY A 17 6.63 -18.98 -29.17
CA GLY A 17 8.00 -18.58 -29.56
C GLY A 17 8.72 -17.62 -28.61
N PHE A 18 8.05 -17.10 -27.57
CA PHE A 18 8.64 -16.16 -26.60
C PHE A 18 8.13 -16.43 -25.18
N SER A 19 8.39 -17.62 -24.64
CA SER A 19 8.45 -17.85 -23.19
C SER A 19 8.82 -19.31 -22.91
N ALA A 20 10.11 -19.63 -23.00
CA ALA A 20 10.68 -20.81 -22.34
C ALA A 20 12.20 -20.64 -22.26
N TYR A 21 12.65 -19.76 -21.36
CA TYR A 21 13.91 -20.07 -20.68
C TYR A 21 13.56 -21.17 -19.67
N ASP A 22 13.76 -22.41 -20.10
CA ASP A 22 13.44 -23.59 -19.33
C ASP A 22 14.42 -23.73 -18.16
N TYR A 23 13.99 -23.33 -16.96
CA TYR A 23 14.76 -23.42 -15.71
C TYR A 23 14.69 -24.82 -15.07
N ASN A 24 14.07 -25.82 -15.73
CA ASN A 24 13.66 -27.08 -15.12
C ASN A 24 14.39 -28.34 -15.60
N THR A 25 15.65 -28.23 -16.03
CA THR A 25 16.55 -29.40 -16.15
C THR A 25 17.79 -29.27 -15.26
N PRO A 26 17.78 -29.86 -14.04
CA PRO A 26 19.01 -30.12 -13.30
C PRO A 26 19.69 -31.32 -13.95
N GLY A 27 20.32 -31.09 -15.10
CA GLY A 27 20.94 -32.13 -15.92
C GLY A 27 21.99 -31.63 -16.90
N ALA A 28 22.08 -30.32 -17.14
CA ALA A 28 23.28 -29.75 -17.74
C ALA A 28 24.37 -29.71 -16.66
N ALA A 29 25.02 -30.84 -16.44
CA ALA A 29 26.37 -30.84 -15.91
C ALA A 29 27.15 -29.78 -16.71
N GLN A 30 27.62 -28.71 -16.05
CA GLN A 30 28.85 -28.11 -16.52
C GLN A 30 29.81 -29.27 -16.68
N VAL A 31 30.17 -29.58 -17.92
CA VAL A 31 31.15 -30.62 -18.23
C VAL A 31 32.41 -30.20 -17.48
N ARG A 32 32.62 -30.82 -16.33
CA ARG A 32 33.86 -30.68 -15.57
C ARG A 32 34.93 -31.32 -16.45
N PHE A 33 35.75 -30.51 -17.12
CA PHE A 33 37.01 -30.97 -17.63
C PHE A 33 37.95 -31.20 -16.45
N TRP A 34 37.81 -32.34 -15.77
CA TRP A 34 38.94 -32.91 -15.07
C TRP A 34 39.73 -33.67 -16.12
N LEU A 35 41.01 -33.32 -16.31
CA LEU A 35 41.96 -34.33 -16.78
C LEU A 35 41.80 -35.53 -15.84
N ASN A 36 41.65 -36.73 -16.40
CA ASN A 36 41.50 -37.92 -15.58
C ASN A 36 42.68 -38.00 -14.60
N ARG A 37 42.41 -38.56 -13.43
CA ARG A 37 43.41 -38.76 -12.36
C ARG A 37 44.63 -39.58 -12.83
N ASP A 38 44.50 -40.25 -13.98
CA ASP A 38 45.52 -41.08 -14.62
C ASP A 38 46.37 -40.33 -15.66
N ASP A 39 46.01 -39.08 -16.04
CA ASP A 39 46.71 -38.32 -17.09
C ASP A 39 47.76 -37.33 -16.56
N VAL A 40 47.78 -37.07 -15.24
CA VAL A 40 48.79 -36.21 -14.59
C VAL A 40 49.17 -36.80 -13.24
N ASP A 41 50.25 -37.59 -13.22
CA ASP A 41 50.88 -38.14 -12.02
C ASP A 41 51.72 -37.08 -11.30
N ASP A 42 51.10 -35.96 -10.91
CA ASP A 42 51.73 -34.97 -10.04
C ASP A 42 50.97 -34.92 -8.71
N GLY A 43 51.39 -35.81 -7.81
CA GLY A 43 51.10 -35.67 -6.40
C GLY A 43 51.45 -34.26 -5.93
N ALA A 44 50.45 -33.54 -5.42
CA ALA A 44 50.57 -32.26 -4.72
C ALA A 44 50.77 -30.97 -5.55
N VAL A 45 50.11 -30.81 -6.71
CA VAL A 45 49.87 -29.47 -7.26
C VAL A 45 48.55 -28.91 -6.73
N THR A 46 48.62 -27.95 -5.81
CA THR A 46 47.45 -27.16 -5.34
C THR A 46 46.83 -26.41 -6.51
N GLN A 47 45.65 -26.83 -6.96
CA GLN A 47 44.85 -26.09 -7.92
C GLN A 47 44.31 -24.80 -7.28
N MET A 48 44.31 -23.69 -8.02
CA MET A 48 43.82 -22.39 -7.53
C MET A 48 42.30 -22.44 -7.28
N PRO A 49 41.81 -22.27 -6.03
CA PRO A 49 40.39 -22.37 -5.71
C PRO A 49 39.57 -21.12 -6.11
N PHE A 50 40.24 -20.02 -6.48
CA PHE A 50 39.63 -18.68 -6.58
C PHE A 50 38.54 -18.50 -7.65
N LEU A 51 38.34 -19.44 -8.59
CA LEU A 51 37.50 -19.21 -9.79
C LEU A 51 36.63 -20.41 -10.22
N THR A 52 36.57 -21.51 -9.47
CA THR A 52 35.93 -22.75 -9.93
C THR A 52 34.84 -23.30 -9.00
N GLY A 53 34.71 -22.77 -7.77
CA GLY A 53 33.70 -23.19 -6.80
C GLY A 53 32.36 -22.46 -6.98
N THR A 54 31.27 -23.22 -7.09
CA THR A 54 29.89 -22.68 -7.09
C THR A 54 29.21 -22.73 -5.72
N GLY A 55 29.75 -23.53 -4.79
CA GLY A 55 29.27 -23.67 -3.42
C GLY A 55 30.18 -23.00 -2.38
N PHE A 56 29.70 -22.90 -1.16
CA PHE A 56 30.42 -22.36 0.00
C PHE A 56 31.75 -23.09 0.22
N ALA A 57 32.85 -22.35 0.40
CA ALA A 57 34.21 -22.86 0.55
C ALA A 57 34.63 -23.86 -0.56
N THR A 58 34.14 -23.65 -1.79
CA THR A 58 34.34 -24.55 -2.95
C THR A 58 33.74 -25.96 -2.80
N LEU A 59 32.86 -26.17 -1.82
CA LEU A 59 32.15 -27.44 -1.61
C LEU A 59 31.21 -27.75 -2.79
N PRO A 60 30.99 -29.04 -3.10
CA PRO A 60 30.02 -29.43 -4.11
C PRO A 60 28.60 -29.10 -3.65
N VAL A 61 27.85 -28.43 -4.53
CA VAL A 61 26.42 -28.19 -4.32
C VAL A 61 25.65 -29.49 -4.50
N THR A 62 24.88 -29.88 -3.49
CA THR A 62 24.10 -31.11 -3.44
C THR A 62 22.61 -30.76 -3.33
N ASP A 63 21.75 -31.42 -4.10
CA ASP A 63 20.30 -31.26 -3.95
C ASP A 63 19.81 -31.97 -2.68
N CYS A 64 19.85 -31.25 -1.56
CA CYS A 64 19.37 -31.70 -0.27
C CYS A 64 17.83 -31.78 -0.18
N PHE A 65 17.10 -31.43 -1.24
CA PHE A 65 15.64 -31.48 -1.30
C PHE A 65 15.13 -32.67 -2.09
N ARG A 66 16.01 -33.45 -2.73
CA ARG A 66 15.65 -34.71 -3.39
C ARG A 66 15.34 -35.80 -2.37
N ASP A 67 14.28 -36.59 -2.60
CA ASP A 67 13.92 -37.72 -1.73
C ASP A 67 14.86 -38.90 -2.01
N ASP A 68 16.04 -38.86 -1.41
CA ASP A 68 17.08 -39.88 -1.48
C ASP A 68 17.66 -40.11 -0.08
N ASP A 69 17.33 -41.26 0.51
CA ASP A 69 17.74 -41.68 1.86
C ASP A 69 18.96 -42.61 1.86
N SER A 70 19.65 -42.74 0.73
CA SER A 70 20.88 -43.54 0.63
C SER A 70 21.95 -43.05 1.61
N GLU A 71 22.82 -43.95 2.07
CA GLU A 71 23.94 -43.57 2.97
C GLU A 71 24.87 -42.53 2.33
N GLU A 72 25.01 -42.55 1.00
CA GLU A 72 25.86 -41.63 0.23
C GLU A 72 25.30 -40.20 0.19
N SER A 73 23.98 -40.01 0.33
CA SER A 73 23.32 -38.71 0.34
C SER A 73 23.25 -38.06 1.74
N ARG A 74 23.73 -38.76 2.78
CA ARG A 74 23.72 -38.26 4.17
C ARG A 74 24.87 -37.29 4.44
N TYR A 75 24.61 -36.35 5.34
CA TYR A 75 25.55 -35.32 5.75
C TYR A 75 25.38 -34.99 7.24
N ASP A 76 26.39 -34.35 7.83
CA ASP A 76 26.40 -33.96 9.24
C ASP A 76 26.16 -32.46 9.42
N ILE A 77 26.61 -31.65 8.46
CA ILE A 77 26.42 -30.19 8.44
C ILE A 77 25.99 -29.76 7.03
N ALA A 78 24.95 -28.94 6.96
CA ALA A 78 24.43 -28.39 5.71
C ALA A 78 24.58 -26.86 5.70
N ILE A 79 25.09 -26.32 4.59
CA ILE A 79 25.05 -24.90 4.29
C ILE A 79 23.78 -24.62 3.47
N LEU A 80 22.95 -23.68 3.89
CA LEU A 80 21.69 -23.33 3.22
C LEU A 80 21.61 -21.82 3.00
N GLY A 81 21.38 -21.35 1.79
CA GLY A 81 21.10 -19.94 1.55
C GLY A 81 19.62 -19.58 1.71
N ALA A 82 19.34 -18.40 2.29
CA ALA A 82 17.99 -17.87 2.46
C ALA A 82 17.84 -16.47 1.83
N PRO A 83 17.72 -16.36 0.48
CA PRO A 83 17.66 -15.08 -0.21
C PRO A 83 16.34 -14.32 0.04
N HIS A 84 16.26 -13.53 1.13
CA HIS A 84 15.07 -12.81 1.57
C HIS A 84 15.43 -11.45 2.19
N ASP A 85 14.77 -10.35 1.82
CA ASP A 85 15.00 -9.03 2.46
C ASP A 85 13.75 -8.14 2.43
N THR A 86 12.57 -8.77 2.33
CA THR A 86 11.30 -8.06 2.17
C THR A 86 10.68 -7.68 3.52
N THR A 87 11.38 -7.94 4.62
CA THR A 87 11.05 -7.42 5.95
C THR A 87 11.98 -6.29 6.40
N THR A 88 13.04 -6.00 5.64
CA THR A 88 13.98 -4.90 5.90
C THR A 88 13.26 -3.56 5.94
N THR A 89 13.49 -2.80 7.01
CA THR A 89 12.97 -1.43 7.20
C THR A 89 13.95 -0.35 6.73
N GLY A 90 15.24 -0.67 6.71
CA GLY A 90 16.33 0.20 6.23
C GLY A 90 16.64 -0.01 4.74
N ARG A 91 17.89 -0.36 4.44
CA ARG A 91 18.38 -0.50 3.06
C ARG A 91 18.23 -1.94 2.55
N PRO A 92 17.41 -2.24 1.52
CA PRO A 92 17.27 -3.60 0.99
C PRO A 92 18.51 -3.99 0.18
N GLY A 93 18.73 -5.29 0.00
CA GLY A 93 19.87 -5.86 -0.70
C GLY A 93 20.32 -7.21 -0.15
N ALA A 94 19.89 -7.58 1.06
CA ALA A 94 20.29 -8.81 1.74
C ALA A 94 19.82 -10.10 1.02
N ARG A 95 18.83 -10.01 0.12
CA ARG A 95 18.44 -11.14 -0.74
C ARG A 95 19.58 -11.64 -1.65
N PHE A 96 20.58 -10.79 -1.91
CA PHE A 96 21.78 -11.14 -2.67
C PHE A 96 22.95 -11.57 -1.78
N GLY A 97 22.78 -11.58 -0.45
CA GLY A 97 23.78 -12.01 0.51
C GLY A 97 24.27 -13.45 0.31
N PRO A 98 23.41 -14.47 0.21
CA PRO A 98 23.86 -15.87 0.08
C PRO A 98 24.87 -16.11 -1.06
N PRO A 99 24.64 -15.67 -2.32
CA PRO A 99 25.63 -15.86 -3.38
C PRO A 99 26.92 -15.05 -3.15
N ALA A 100 26.84 -13.86 -2.52
CA ALA A 100 28.03 -13.07 -2.22
C ALA A 100 28.90 -13.71 -1.13
N ILE A 101 28.29 -14.27 -0.08
CA ILE A 101 29.02 -15.00 0.97
C ILE A 101 29.71 -16.23 0.37
N ARG A 102 29.04 -16.97 -0.52
CA ARG A 102 29.68 -18.09 -1.24
C ARG A 102 30.88 -17.62 -2.06
N LEU A 103 30.74 -16.52 -2.80
CA LEU A 103 31.85 -15.96 -3.57
C LEU A 103 33.02 -15.54 -2.67
N GLY A 104 32.75 -14.87 -1.55
CA GLY A 104 33.76 -14.48 -0.56
C GLY A 104 34.47 -15.69 0.05
N SER A 105 33.76 -16.82 0.19
CA SER A 105 34.32 -18.05 0.75
C SER A 105 35.24 -18.83 -0.21
N ASN A 106 35.35 -18.47 -1.49
CA ASN A 106 36.18 -19.19 -2.46
C ASN A 106 37.69 -19.12 -2.17
N GLN A 107 38.12 -18.25 -1.25
CA GLN A 107 39.49 -18.26 -0.74
C GLN A 107 39.74 -19.41 0.27
N LYS A 108 38.68 -20.05 0.76
CA LYS A 108 38.73 -21.23 1.62
C LYS A 108 38.71 -22.49 0.76
N THR A 109 39.61 -23.41 1.08
CA THR A 109 39.65 -24.76 0.55
C THR A 109 40.21 -25.70 1.63
N TYR A 110 40.34 -26.98 1.31
CA TYR A 110 40.96 -27.97 2.19
C TYR A 110 42.33 -27.48 2.70
N GLY A 111 42.49 -27.41 4.02
CA GLY A 111 43.70 -26.86 4.59
C GLY A 111 43.65 -26.74 6.11
N LEU A 112 44.83 -26.80 6.72
CA LEU A 112 44.98 -26.66 8.16
C LEU A 112 44.85 -25.18 8.55
N SER A 113 43.90 -24.86 9.42
CA SER A 113 43.81 -23.53 10.02
C SER A 113 45.03 -23.25 10.90
N VAL A 114 45.64 -22.07 10.75
CA VAL A 114 46.80 -21.66 11.57
C VAL A 114 46.44 -21.42 13.03
N TYR A 115 45.16 -21.16 13.31
CA TYR A 115 44.65 -20.88 14.67
C TYR A 115 44.20 -22.16 15.37
N THR A 116 43.31 -22.92 14.74
CA THR A 116 42.71 -24.12 15.36
C THR A 116 43.53 -25.38 15.13
N ARG A 117 44.49 -25.36 14.19
CA ARG A 117 45.26 -26.53 13.73
C ARG A 117 44.35 -27.70 13.33
N ARG A 118 43.19 -27.39 12.77
CA ARG A 118 42.20 -28.34 12.26
C ARG A 118 41.91 -28.03 10.79
N ASP A 119 41.70 -29.08 10.00
CA ASP A 119 41.11 -28.95 8.65
C ASP A 119 39.63 -29.33 8.78
N ALA A 120 38.78 -28.34 9.06
CA ALA A 120 37.38 -28.58 9.37
C ALA A 120 36.60 -29.22 8.21
N LEU A 121 37.05 -29.03 6.96
CA LEU A 121 36.41 -29.61 5.77
C LEU A 121 36.73 -31.10 5.57
N ARG A 122 37.76 -31.64 6.26
CA ARG A 122 38.23 -33.05 6.15
C ARG A 122 38.32 -33.80 7.47
N ASP A 123 37.82 -33.21 8.55
CA ASP A 123 37.74 -33.87 9.86
C ASP A 123 36.63 -34.95 9.84
N TRP A 124 35.91 -35.16 10.94
CA TRP A 124 34.88 -36.20 11.03
C TRP A 124 33.57 -35.89 10.29
N ALA A 125 33.23 -34.62 10.07
CA ALA A 125 31.90 -34.21 9.61
C ALA A 125 31.81 -34.20 8.08
N THR A 126 30.74 -34.80 7.53
CA THR A 126 30.40 -34.62 6.11
C THR A 126 29.64 -33.30 5.93
N ILE A 127 30.22 -32.37 5.18
CA ILE A 127 29.69 -31.02 4.97
C ILE A 127 29.25 -30.87 3.51
N VAL A 128 28.04 -30.36 3.30
CA VAL A 128 27.47 -30.14 1.96
C VAL A 128 26.88 -28.72 1.83
N ASP A 129 26.93 -28.14 0.64
CA ASP A 129 26.15 -26.96 0.30
C ASP A 129 24.83 -27.38 -0.36
N CYS A 130 23.71 -27.06 0.28
CA CYS A 130 22.37 -27.42 -0.17
C CYS A 130 21.77 -26.43 -1.18
N GLY A 131 22.52 -25.41 -1.59
CA GLY A 131 22.02 -24.32 -2.41
C GLY A 131 21.09 -23.40 -1.62
N ASP A 132 20.12 -22.81 -2.31
CA ASP A 132 19.22 -21.80 -1.73
C ASP A 132 17.80 -22.32 -1.58
N ALA A 133 17.16 -21.96 -0.47
CA ALA A 133 15.72 -22.13 -0.30
C ALA A 133 14.96 -21.33 -1.36
N LYS A 134 13.93 -21.94 -1.98
CA LYS A 134 13.11 -21.33 -3.04
C LYS A 134 12.08 -20.36 -2.46
N MET A 135 12.55 -19.29 -1.84
CA MET A 135 11.71 -18.28 -1.18
C MET A 135 11.05 -17.35 -2.21
N THR A 136 9.81 -16.93 -1.94
CA THR A 136 9.13 -15.90 -2.73
C THR A 136 9.54 -14.51 -2.25
N TRP A 137 9.62 -13.54 -3.16
CA TRP A 137 9.83 -12.13 -2.83
C TRP A 137 8.52 -11.34 -2.70
N LEU A 138 7.36 -12.00 -2.84
CA LEU A 138 6.04 -11.34 -2.86
C LEU A 138 5.27 -11.45 -1.54
N ASP A 139 5.53 -12.48 -0.73
CA ASP A 139 4.80 -12.73 0.52
C ASP A 139 5.76 -13.24 1.60
N ASN A 140 5.99 -12.41 2.62
CA ASN A 140 6.89 -12.71 3.74
C ASN A 140 6.47 -13.96 4.53
N ARG A 141 5.15 -14.17 4.73
CA ARG A 141 4.66 -15.33 5.48
C ARG A 141 4.90 -16.61 4.70
N TYR A 142 4.64 -16.58 3.40
CA TYR A 142 4.91 -17.73 2.54
C TYR A 142 6.42 -17.99 2.42
N ALA A 143 7.24 -16.94 2.27
CA ALA A 143 8.70 -17.05 2.21
C ALA A 143 9.28 -17.71 3.47
N LEU A 144 8.93 -17.21 4.67
CA LEU A 144 9.38 -17.77 5.94
C LEU A 144 8.89 -19.20 6.14
N LYS A 145 7.64 -19.51 5.75
CA LYS A 145 7.11 -20.88 5.80
C LYS A 145 7.87 -21.83 4.87
N THR A 146 8.26 -21.37 3.68
CA THR A 146 9.10 -22.15 2.75
C THR A 146 10.48 -22.40 3.34
N LEU A 147 11.07 -21.41 4.02
CA LEU A 147 12.35 -21.57 4.71
C LEU A 147 12.26 -22.55 5.88
N GLU A 148 11.17 -22.52 6.66
CA GLU A 148 10.90 -23.51 7.71
C GLU A 148 10.78 -24.93 7.13
N GLN A 149 10.11 -25.08 5.98
CA GLN A 149 10.00 -26.38 5.32
C GLN A 149 11.35 -26.88 4.79
N ALA A 150 12.17 -25.98 4.24
CA ALA A 150 13.52 -26.29 3.78
C ALA A 150 14.40 -26.77 4.94
N HIS A 151 14.43 -26.02 6.05
CA HIS A 151 15.14 -26.42 7.27
C HIS A 151 14.66 -27.79 7.77
N ARG A 152 13.34 -28.00 7.87
CA ARG A 152 12.77 -29.27 8.34
C ARG A 152 13.14 -30.45 7.46
N LYS A 153 13.22 -30.25 6.14
CA LYS A 153 13.60 -31.31 5.21
C LYS A 153 15.07 -31.68 5.33
N ILE A 154 15.94 -30.70 5.56
CA ILE A 154 17.38 -30.89 5.75
C ILE A 154 17.67 -31.55 7.11
N SER A 155 17.11 -31.00 8.20
CA SER A 155 17.32 -31.52 9.56
C SER A 155 16.58 -32.83 9.84
N GLY A 156 15.57 -33.17 9.05
CA GLY A 156 14.78 -34.40 9.19
C GLY A 156 15.53 -35.67 8.77
N ARG A 157 16.68 -35.56 8.10
CA ARG A 157 17.50 -36.68 7.66
C ARG A 157 18.35 -37.26 8.79
N PRO A 158 18.69 -38.55 8.75
CA PRO A 158 19.71 -39.09 9.65
C PRO A 158 21.08 -38.48 9.32
N ALA A 159 21.83 -38.09 10.34
CA ALA A 159 23.22 -37.66 10.19
C ALA A 159 24.10 -38.81 9.68
N ARG A 160 25.09 -38.50 8.83
CA ARG A 160 25.99 -39.51 8.25
C ARG A 160 26.83 -40.19 9.33
N SER A 161 27.34 -39.41 10.26
CA SER A 161 28.12 -39.87 11.40
C SER A 161 27.23 -39.97 12.63
N SER A 162 26.17 -40.78 12.56
CA SER A 162 25.14 -40.94 13.62
C SER A 162 25.70 -41.26 15.02
N ASN A 163 26.86 -41.92 15.07
CA ASN A 163 27.61 -42.20 16.30
C ASN A 163 28.29 -40.98 16.93
N THR A 164 28.38 -39.86 16.22
CA THR A 164 29.11 -38.64 16.62
C THR A 164 28.16 -37.44 16.67
N SER A 165 27.24 -37.34 15.70
CA SER A 165 26.15 -36.34 15.63
C SER A 165 24.83 -37.04 15.36
N SER A 166 23.75 -36.67 16.06
CA SER A 166 22.45 -37.35 15.90
C SER A 166 21.54 -36.75 14.83
N VAL A 167 21.68 -35.45 14.56
CA VAL A 167 20.82 -34.68 13.65
C VAL A 167 21.71 -33.74 12.83
N PRO A 168 21.51 -33.62 11.51
CA PRO A 168 22.24 -32.66 10.69
C PRO A 168 22.05 -31.23 11.23
N ARG A 169 23.16 -30.51 11.40
CA ARG A 169 23.14 -29.09 11.80
C ARG A 169 23.17 -28.20 10.57
N ILE A 170 22.60 -27.00 10.67
CA ILE A 170 22.43 -26.08 9.54
C ILE A 170 23.15 -24.77 9.83
N ILE A 171 23.93 -24.31 8.85
CA ILE A 171 24.44 -22.94 8.78
C ILE A 171 23.68 -22.22 7.68
N THR A 172 22.92 -21.20 8.05
CA THR A 172 22.14 -20.42 7.09
C THR A 172 22.92 -19.19 6.63
N LEU A 173 23.02 -19.02 5.32
CA LEU A 173 23.63 -17.84 4.71
C LEU A 173 22.54 -16.88 4.28
N GLY A 174 22.54 -15.70 4.89
CA GLY A 174 21.93 -14.48 4.39
C GLY A 174 20.41 -14.49 4.29
N GLY A 175 19.97 -13.37 3.71
CA GLY A 175 18.68 -12.76 3.96
C GLY A 175 18.76 -11.74 5.09
N ASP A 176 17.66 -11.04 5.33
CA ASP A 176 17.47 -10.20 6.51
C ASP A 176 17.36 -11.07 7.79
N HIS A 177 17.46 -10.43 8.94
CA HIS A 177 17.50 -11.12 10.24
C HIS A 177 16.19 -11.86 10.60
N THR A 178 15.11 -11.70 9.82
CA THR A 178 13.88 -12.47 10.07
C THR A 178 14.00 -13.95 9.67
N THR A 179 14.99 -14.29 8.85
CA THR A 179 15.27 -15.68 8.44
C THR A 179 15.63 -16.57 9.64
N THR A 180 16.26 -16.02 10.67
CA THR A 180 16.63 -16.70 11.92
C THR A 180 15.42 -17.25 12.66
N LEU A 181 14.28 -16.55 12.64
CA LEU A 181 13.04 -17.02 13.27
C LEU A 181 12.56 -18.36 12.66
N ALA A 182 12.67 -18.51 11.34
CA ALA A 182 12.32 -19.75 10.65
C ALA A 182 13.28 -20.89 11.01
N ALA A 183 14.58 -20.58 11.13
CA ALA A 183 15.61 -21.55 11.54
C ALA A 183 15.39 -22.03 12.98
N LEU A 184 15.16 -21.12 13.92
CA LEU A 184 14.95 -21.44 15.34
C LEU A 184 13.69 -22.30 15.57
N ARG A 185 12.58 -22.03 14.86
CA ARG A 185 11.34 -22.82 14.96
C ARG A 185 11.48 -24.29 14.59
N VAL A 186 12.42 -24.61 13.70
CA VAL A 186 12.70 -26.00 13.31
C VAL A 186 13.72 -26.61 14.25
N THR A 187 14.77 -25.85 14.58
CA THR A 187 15.82 -26.24 15.51
C THR A 187 15.25 -26.65 16.87
N GLU A 188 14.31 -25.89 17.43
CA GLU A 188 13.65 -26.18 18.70
C GLU A 188 12.94 -27.54 18.69
N LYS A 189 12.36 -27.96 17.56
CA LYS A 189 11.66 -29.26 17.46
C LYS A 189 12.59 -30.47 17.59
N HIS A 190 13.85 -30.31 17.21
CA HIS A 190 14.85 -31.39 17.28
C HIS A 190 15.65 -31.32 18.59
N TRP A 191 15.92 -30.11 19.08
CA TRP A 191 16.87 -29.87 20.15
C TRP A 191 16.24 -29.34 21.46
N GLY A 192 14.94 -29.06 21.48
CA GLY A 192 14.28 -28.32 22.56
C GLY A 192 14.64 -26.82 22.56
N PRO A 193 14.19 -26.04 23.57
CA PRO A 193 14.58 -24.64 23.71
C PRO A 193 16.10 -24.49 23.82
N VAL A 194 16.65 -23.46 23.15
CA VAL A 194 18.10 -23.22 23.03
C VAL A 194 18.49 -21.84 23.54
N SER A 195 19.75 -21.66 23.91
CA SER A 195 20.31 -20.32 24.16
C SER A 195 20.78 -19.72 22.85
N VAL A 196 20.50 -18.44 22.63
CA VAL A 196 20.99 -17.72 21.45
C VAL A 196 22.16 -16.82 21.85
N ILE A 197 23.29 -16.96 21.17
CA ILE A 197 24.32 -15.92 21.13
C ILE A 197 24.07 -15.11 19.87
N HIS A 198 23.71 -13.85 20.05
CA HIS A 198 23.31 -12.93 18.99
C HIS A 198 24.37 -11.85 18.85
N PHE A 199 25.13 -11.91 17.76
CA PHE A 199 26.12 -10.89 17.42
C PHE A 199 25.46 -9.86 16.51
N ASP A 200 25.21 -8.67 17.02
CA ASP A 200 24.42 -7.65 16.32
C ASP A 200 24.71 -6.26 16.91
N SER A 201 24.50 -5.21 16.14
CA SER A 201 24.44 -3.83 16.63
C SER A 201 23.08 -3.46 17.26
N HIS A 202 22.01 -4.19 16.90
CA HIS A 202 20.62 -4.06 17.31
C HIS A 202 20.16 -5.22 18.20
N ILE A 203 19.09 -5.00 18.97
CA ILE A 203 18.54 -6.02 19.88
C ILE A 203 17.62 -7.03 19.16
N ASP A 204 17.00 -6.63 18.05
CA ASP A 204 16.05 -7.41 17.22
C ASP A 204 14.91 -8.16 17.94
N THR A 205 14.70 -7.82 19.21
CA THR A 205 13.54 -8.18 20.02
C THR A 205 12.66 -6.95 20.28
N TRP A 206 12.37 -6.18 19.23
CA TRP A 206 11.50 -5.02 19.31
C TRP A 206 10.10 -5.41 19.81
N ASP A 207 9.48 -4.58 20.64
CA ASP A 207 8.11 -4.82 21.10
C ASP A 207 7.19 -4.95 19.86
N PRO A 208 6.40 -6.04 19.73
CA PRO A 208 5.53 -6.25 18.57
C PRO A 208 4.58 -5.09 18.27
N SER A 209 4.19 -4.30 19.28
CA SER A 209 3.37 -3.10 19.09
C SER A 209 4.06 -2.00 18.27
N GLN A 210 5.39 -1.97 18.28
CA GLN A 210 6.22 -1.01 17.53
C GLN A 210 6.35 -1.38 16.05
N LEU A 211 6.27 -2.68 15.73
CA LEU A 211 6.41 -3.23 14.38
C LEU A 211 5.05 -3.53 13.71
N GLY A 212 3.93 -3.05 14.27
CA GLY A 212 2.59 -3.25 13.70
C GLY A 212 1.95 -4.62 13.97
N GLY A 213 2.50 -5.40 14.91
CA GLY A 213 1.89 -6.62 15.48
C GLY A 213 1.69 -7.76 14.49
N GLY A 214 2.62 -8.74 14.45
CA GLY A 214 2.34 -9.98 13.72
C GLY A 214 3.48 -10.97 13.53
N ILE A 215 4.74 -10.52 13.53
CA ILE A 215 5.90 -11.39 13.26
C ILE A 215 6.73 -11.65 14.54
N SER A 216 6.93 -10.64 15.39
CA SER A 216 7.78 -10.74 16.61
C SER A 216 7.12 -11.42 17.83
N ASP A 217 5.80 -11.64 17.81
CA ASP A 217 5.03 -12.20 18.94
C ASP A 217 5.35 -13.68 19.26
N TYR A 218 6.27 -14.30 18.53
CA TYR A 218 6.53 -15.75 18.55
C TYR A 218 7.94 -16.17 19.00
N ALA A 219 8.89 -15.24 19.19
CA ALA A 219 10.28 -15.60 19.54
C ALA A 219 10.45 -16.03 21.01
N GLN A 220 9.70 -15.42 21.94
CA GLN A 220 9.82 -15.64 23.39
C GLN A 220 9.68 -17.10 23.86
N LYS A 221 9.05 -17.97 23.06
CA LYS A 221 8.84 -19.39 23.42
C LYS A 221 9.89 -20.33 22.86
N LEU A 222 10.81 -19.83 22.03
CA LEU A 222 11.80 -20.64 21.30
C LEU A 222 13.19 -20.59 21.96
N ILE A 223 13.46 -19.52 22.71
CA ILE A 223 14.75 -19.23 23.31
C ILE A 223 14.70 -19.36 24.83
N LEU A 224 15.86 -19.64 25.45
CA LEU A 224 16.02 -19.72 26.90
C LEU A 224 16.40 -18.36 27.50
N ASP A 225 16.08 -18.19 28.79
CA ASP A 225 16.52 -17.09 29.67
C ASP A 225 18.04 -17.02 29.88
N SER A 226 18.83 -17.73 29.09
CA SER A 226 20.30 -17.77 29.06
C SER A 226 20.87 -17.18 27.78
N SER A 227 20.03 -16.54 26.95
CA SER A 227 20.45 -15.91 25.71
C SER A 227 21.22 -14.61 25.98
N ILE A 228 22.03 -14.18 25.01
CA ILE A 228 22.93 -13.04 25.14
C ILE A 228 23.20 -12.35 23.80
N HIS A 229 23.11 -11.03 23.83
CA HIS A 229 23.51 -10.13 22.76
C HIS A 229 24.96 -9.69 22.93
N ALA A 230 25.66 -9.51 21.81
CA ALA A 230 27.06 -9.14 21.75
C ALA A 230 27.30 -8.10 20.65
N GLY A 231 27.69 -6.89 21.05
CA GLY A 231 28.00 -5.79 20.11
C GLY A 231 26.93 -4.70 20.02
N ILE A 232 25.91 -4.75 20.89
CA ILE A 232 24.79 -3.80 20.90
C ILE A 232 25.30 -2.37 21.06
N ARG A 233 24.81 -1.48 20.20
CA ARG A 233 25.11 -0.04 20.25
C ARG A 233 24.03 0.84 19.66
N ALA A 234 23.14 0.28 18.84
CA ALA A 234 22.07 1.01 18.19
C ALA A 234 21.13 1.67 19.21
N GLN A 235 20.52 2.78 18.80
CA GLN A 235 19.55 3.49 19.62
C GLN A 235 18.21 2.72 19.65
N VAL A 236 17.72 2.41 20.85
CA VAL A 236 16.36 1.87 21.04
C VAL A 236 15.30 2.99 21.01
N VAL A 237 14.06 2.65 20.63
CA VAL A 237 12.97 3.63 20.46
C VAL A 237 12.47 4.11 21.82
N ASN A 238 12.28 3.20 22.77
CA ASN A 238 11.92 3.56 24.14
C ASN A 238 12.43 2.55 25.18
N GLN A 239 12.21 2.87 26.46
CA GLN A 239 12.63 1.99 27.55
C GLN A 239 11.84 0.67 27.62
N GLY A 240 10.66 0.61 27.00
CA GLY A 240 9.86 -0.60 26.87
C GLY A 240 10.59 -1.68 26.05
N ASP A 241 11.31 -1.30 25.00
CA ASP A 241 12.08 -2.24 24.17
C ASP A 241 13.15 -2.97 24.99
N MET A 242 13.86 -2.25 25.87
CA MET A 242 14.86 -2.85 26.78
C MET A 242 14.23 -3.78 27.83
N ARG A 243 12.98 -3.52 28.23
CA ARG A 243 12.26 -4.41 29.14
C ARG A 243 11.80 -5.67 28.40
N HIS A 244 11.28 -5.51 27.18
CA HIS A 244 10.87 -6.62 26.32
C HIS A 244 12.06 -7.53 25.98
N ASP A 245 13.21 -6.98 25.61
CA ASP A 245 14.45 -7.73 25.36
C ASP A 245 14.85 -8.61 26.56
N LYS A 246 14.81 -8.01 27.75
CA LYS A 246 15.08 -8.73 28.99
C LYS A 246 14.04 -9.82 29.27
N ASP A 247 12.76 -9.54 28.99
CA ASP A 247 11.66 -10.51 29.15
C ASP A 247 11.75 -11.65 28.12
N CYS A 248 12.36 -11.41 26.96
CA CYS A 248 12.73 -12.44 25.98
C CYS A 248 13.88 -13.34 26.47
N GLY A 249 14.59 -12.97 27.52
CA GLY A 249 15.66 -13.77 28.11
C GLY A 249 17.08 -13.36 27.70
N PHE A 250 17.25 -12.21 27.04
CA PHE A 250 18.55 -11.72 26.63
C PHE A 250 19.28 -10.94 27.73
N HIS A 251 20.59 -11.10 27.76
CA HIS A 251 21.53 -10.21 28.44
C HIS A 251 22.31 -9.43 27.38
N ILE A 252 22.75 -8.21 27.65
CA ILE A 252 23.45 -7.38 26.65
C ILE A 252 24.94 -7.23 27.02
N ILE A 253 25.80 -7.47 26.05
CA ILE A 253 27.17 -6.95 25.99
C ILE A 253 27.18 -5.86 24.91
N THR A 254 27.43 -4.63 25.32
CA THR A 254 27.50 -3.49 24.39
C THR A 254 28.81 -3.51 23.59
N ALA A 255 28.85 -2.84 22.44
CA ALA A 255 30.09 -2.73 21.66
C ALA A 255 31.26 -2.16 22.51
N ARG A 256 30.98 -1.17 23.36
CA ARG A 256 31.96 -0.50 24.24
C ARG A 256 32.38 -1.31 25.47
N ASP A 257 31.66 -2.37 25.83
CA ASP A 257 32.13 -3.28 26.89
C ASP A 257 33.49 -3.88 26.52
N LEU A 258 33.76 -4.06 25.22
CA LEU A 258 35.03 -4.56 24.70
C LEU A 258 36.22 -3.70 25.15
N ASP A 259 36.06 -2.38 25.22
CA ASP A 259 37.12 -1.46 25.67
C ASP A 259 37.48 -1.65 27.15
N LEU A 260 36.50 -2.11 27.95
CA LEU A 260 36.62 -2.24 29.40
C LEU A 260 37.10 -3.64 29.83
N ILE A 261 36.58 -4.69 29.20
CA ILE A 261 36.85 -6.08 29.60
C ILE A 261 37.74 -6.84 28.60
N GLY A 262 38.00 -6.24 27.43
CA GLY A 262 38.75 -6.86 26.35
C GLY A 262 38.02 -8.04 25.68
N VAL A 263 38.62 -8.55 24.61
CA VAL A 263 38.12 -9.72 23.87
C VAL A 263 37.93 -10.94 24.78
N GLN A 264 38.89 -11.21 25.68
CA GLN A 264 38.80 -12.33 26.61
C GLN A 264 37.63 -12.17 27.59
N GLY A 265 37.40 -10.98 28.12
CA GLY A 265 36.27 -10.74 29.02
C GLY A 265 34.91 -10.90 28.34
N VAL A 266 34.81 -10.57 27.04
CA VAL A 266 33.60 -10.85 26.24
C VAL A 266 33.40 -12.37 26.10
N ILE A 267 34.45 -13.11 25.73
CA ILE A 267 34.41 -14.58 25.63
C ILE A 267 33.95 -15.21 26.96
N ASP A 268 34.54 -14.78 28.08
CA ASP A 268 34.23 -15.32 29.41
C ASP A 268 32.76 -15.05 29.78
N ARG A 269 32.23 -13.85 29.49
CA ARG A 269 30.82 -13.50 29.72
C ARG A 269 29.88 -14.33 28.86
N LEU A 270 30.18 -14.49 27.57
CA LEU A 270 29.39 -15.30 26.65
C LEU A 270 29.30 -16.75 27.15
N ARG A 271 30.45 -17.38 27.42
CA ARG A 271 30.52 -18.77 27.91
C ARG A 271 29.83 -18.96 29.25
N ALA A 272 30.00 -18.02 30.19
CA ALA A 272 29.35 -18.10 31.49
C ALA A 272 27.82 -18.05 31.39
N ARG A 273 27.30 -17.24 30.44
CA ARG A 273 25.87 -17.02 30.26
C ARG A 273 25.15 -18.21 29.62
N VAL A 274 25.76 -18.83 28.60
CA VAL A 274 25.19 -19.99 27.89
C VAL A 274 25.68 -21.34 28.43
N ASN A 275 26.25 -21.36 29.64
CA ASN A 275 26.85 -22.57 30.18
C ASN A 275 25.82 -23.71 30.33
N ASN A 276 26.21 -24.94 29.98
CA ASN A 276 25.39 -26.15 30.03
C ASN A 276 24.08 -26.11 29.20
N THR A 277 24.00 -25.26 28.19
CA THR A 277 22.87 -25.25 27.25
C THR A 277 23.33 -25.55 25.82
N ARG A 278 22.38 -25.90 24.98
CA ARG A 278 22.60 -25.98 23.53
C ARG A 278 22.50 -24.58 22.95
N VAL A 279 23.43 -24.25 22.06
CA VAL A 279 23.63 -22.87 21.60
C VAL A 279 23.32 -22.75 20.11
N TYR A 280 22.50 -21.76 19.77
CA TYR A 280 22.38 -21.26 18.41
C TYR A 280 23.17 -19.95 18.30
N ILE A 281 24.04 -19.83 17.30
CA ILE A 281 24.83 -18.60 17.10
C ILE A 281 24.27 -17.88 15.88
N SER A 282 23.78 -16.66 16.07
CA SER A 282 23.29 -15.81 15.00
C SER A 282 24.21 -14.60 14.85
N ILE A 283 24.68 -14.35 13.64
CA ILE A 283 25.69 -13.34 13.34
C ILE A 283 25.12 -12.35 12.32
N ASP A 284 24.64 -11.21 12.80
CA ASP A 284 24.45 -10.03 11.98
C ASP A 284 25.81 -9.45 11.61
N ILE A 285 26.05 -9.24 10.32
CA ILE A 285 27.33 -8.66 9.87
C ILE A 285 27.48 -7.21 10.32
N ASP A 286 26.38 -6.52 10.65
CA ASP A 286 26.38 -5.16 11.16
C ASP A 286 26.93 -5.03 12.59
N VAL A 287 27.19 -6.13 13.29
CA VAL A 287 27.97 -6.12 14.54
C VAL A 287 29.36 -5.49 14.32
N LEU A 288 29.89 -5.63 13.10
CA LEU A 288 31.15 -5.04 12.69
C LEU A 288 30.99 -3.55 12.40
N ASP A 289 32.07 -2.79 12.64
CA ASP A 289 32.09 -1.39 12.24
C ASP A 289 31.92 -1.26 10.71
N PRO A 290 31.23 -0.22 10.20
CA PRO A 290 31.09 0.03 8.76
C PRO A 290 32.42 0.15 8.01
N ALA A 291 33.55 0.38 8.70
CA ALA A 291 34.89 0.28 8.11
C ALA A 291 35.22 -1.14 7.61
N PHE A 292 34.64 -2.17 8.21
CA PHE A 292 34.84 -3.59 7.90
C PHE A 292 33.61 -4.24 7.24
N ALA A 293 32.40 -3.78 7.56
CA ALA A 293 31.16 -4.26 6.97
C ALA A 293 30.26 -3.10 6.50
N PRO A 294 30.68 -2.32 5.47
CA PRO A 294 29.86 -1.22 4.96
C PRO A 294 28.53 -1.69 4.34
N ALA A 295 28.46 -2.95 3.93
CA ALA A 295 27.39 -3.50 3.10
C ALA A 295 26.31 -4.24 3.90
N THR A 296 25.57 -3.50 4.71
CA THR A 296 24.45 -4.01 5.51
C THR A 296 23.21 -3.11 5.42
N GLY A 297 22.03 -3.57 5.81
CA GLY A 297 20.80 -2.78 5.82
C GLY A 297 20.91 -1.52 6.70
N THR A 298 21.44 -1.68 7.91
CA THR A 298 21.39 -0.71 9.02
C THR A 298 22.77 -0.51 9.65
N PRO A 299 23.70 0.21 9.00
CA PRO A 299 25.08 0.33 9.50
C PRO A 299 25.15 1.26 10.71
N GLU A 300 25.72 0.77 11.82
CA GLU A 300 25.93 1.56 13.04
C GLU A 300 27.44 1.78 13.30
N THR A 301 27.90 3.02 13.48
CA THR A 301 29.33 3.29 13.72
C THR A 301 29.79 2.89 15.13
N GLY A 302 31.08 2.59 15.31
CA GLY A 302 31.65 2.19 16.60
C GLY A 302 31.46 0.70 16.91
N GLY A 303 31.43 -0.13 15.87
CA GLY A 303 31.32 -1.59 15.97
C GLY A 303 32.67 -2.26 16.19
N TRP A 304 32.67 -3.60 16.19
CA TRP A 304 33.90 -4.38 16.32
C TRP A 304 34.64 -4.51 14.99
N SER A 305 35.94 -4.81 15.06
CA SER A 305 36.71 -5.22 13.89
C SER A 305 36.47 -6.70 13.55
N SER A 306 36.66 -7.07 12.28
CA SER A 306 36.57 -8.48 11.86
C SER A 306 37.52 -9.38 12.66
N ARG A 307 38.69 -8.85 13.06
CA ARG A 307 39.66 -9.57 13.89
C ARG A 307 39.12 -9.89 15.28
N GLU A 308 38.44 -8.93 15.92
CA GLU A 308 37.85 -9.12 17.24
C GLU A 308 36.73 -10.15 17.18
N LEU A 309 35.80 -10.03 16.22
CA LEU A 309 34.72 -10.99 16.03
C LEU A 309 35.26 -12.42 15.84
N LEU A 310 36.23 -12.62 14.93
CA LEU A 310 36.82 -13.95 14.68
C LEU A 310 37.55 -14.51 15.91
N THR A 311 38.21 -13.66 16.69
CA THR A 311 38.87 -14.08 17.94
C THR A 311 37.84 -14.48 18.99
N ILE A 312 36.73 -13.74 19.10
CA ILE A 312 35.62 -14.07 20.01
C ILE A 312 35.00 -15.40 19.61
N LEU A 313 34.67 -15.60 18.33
CA LEU A 313 34.11 -16.85 17.81
C LEU A 313 35.03 -18.03 18.11
N ALA A 314 36.33 -17.93 17.82
CA ALA A 314 37.30 -18.99 18.15
C ALA A 314 37.33 -19.31 19.66
N GLY A 315 37.16 -18.28 20.50
CA GLY A 315 37.06 -18.42 21.96
C GLY A 315 35.81 -19.16 22.46
N LEU A 316 34.85 -19.48 21.59
CA LEU A 316 33.64 -20.24 21.92
C LEU A 316 33.80 -21.76 21.69
N GLU A 317 34.99 -22.24 21.33
CA GLU A 317 35.24 -23.69 21.15
C GLU A 317 34.87 -24.50 22.40
N GLY A 318 34.16 -25.61 22.22
CA GLY A 318 33.67 -26.48 23.29
C GLY A 318 32.21 -26.24 23.70
N LEU A 319 31.52 -25.24 23.14
CA LEU A 319 30.07 -25.09 23.31
C LEU A 319 29.30 -26.05 22.39
N GLU A 320 28.14 -26.54 22.86
CA GLU A 320 27.25 -27.39 22.07
C GLU A 320 26.46 -26.58 21.02
N ILE A 321 27.13 -26.18 19.95
CA ILE A 321 26.53 -25.37 18.88
C ILE A 321 25.68 -26.26 17.97
N ILE A 322 24.38 -26.01 17.93
CA ILE A 322 23.38 -26.85 17.25
C ILE A 322 22.90 -26.29 15.90
N GLY A 323 23.32 -25.07 15.57
CA GLY A 323 22.97 -24.36 14.35
C GLY A 323 23.48 -22.92 14.40
N GLY A 324 23.42 -22.22 13.29
CA GLY A 324 23.66 -20.78 13.27
C GLY A 324 23.44 -20.15 11.91
N ASP A 325 23.57 -18.84 11.84
CA ASP A 325 23.39 -18.07 10.62
C ASP A 325 24.34 -16.86 10.54
N VAL A 326 24.52 -16.37 9.31
CA VAL A 326 25.20 -15.11 9.01
C VAL A 326 24.29 -14.28 8.11
N VAL A 327 23.79 -13.15 8.61
CA VAL A 327 22.67 -12.39 8.02
C VAL A 327 23.05 -10.94 7.68
N GLU A 328 22.14 -10.21 7.04
CA GLU A 328 22.23 -8.78 6.67
C GLU A 328 23.37 -8.39 5.71
N VAL A 329 24.01 -9.35 5.05
CA VAL A 329 24.98 -9.06 3.98
C VAL A 329 24.24 -8.53 2.75
N ALA A 330 24.43 -7.25 2.42
CA ALA A 330 23.77 -6.53 1.34
C ALA A 330 24.77 -6.08 0.25
N PRO A 331 25.14 -6.96 -0.71
CA PRO A 331 26.18 -6.69 -1.71
C PRO A 331 26.07 -5.39 -2.51
N PRO A 332 24.88 -4.83 -2.83
CA PRO A 332 24.78 -3.55 -3.52
C PRO A 332 25.49 -2.38 -2.82
N TYR A 333 25.76 -2.49 -1.52
CA TYR A 333 26.47 -1.47 -0.74
C TYR A 333 27.92 -1.86 -0.41
N ASP A 334 28.42 -2.96 -0.96
CA ASP A 334 29.80 -3.40 -0.74
C ASP A 334 30.77 -2.68 -1.66
N ASN A 335 32.02 -2.63 -1.24
CA ASN A 335 33.07 -2.03 -2.06
C ASN A 335 33.57 -3.01 -3.13
N ASN A 336 34.41 -2.53 -4.06
CA ASN A 336 34.97 -3.36 -5.12
C ASN A 336 35.79 -4.56 -4.61
N ALA A 337 36.28 -4.50 -3.37
CA ALA A 337 37.00 -5.59 -2.72
C ALA A 337 36.07 -6.61 -2.04
N ALA A 338 34.74 -6.39 -2.08
CA ALA A 338 33.72 -7.21 -1.43
C ALA A 338 34.04 -7.45 0.06
N THR A 339 34.45 -6.40 0.77
CA THR A 339 34.99 -6.51 2.14
C THR A 339 33.97 -7.12 3.10
N THR A 340 32.70 -6.75 2.96
CA THR A 340 31.61 -7.28 3.80
C THR A 340 31.36 -8.75 3.49
N ALA A 341 31.31 -9.12 2.21
CA ALA A 341 31.13 -10.51 1.79
C ALA A 341 32.28 -11.41 2.26
N LEU A 342 33.52 -10.92 2.23
CA LEU A 342 34.70 -11.63 2.77
C LEU A 342 34.61 -11.80 4.29
N ALA A 343 34.25 -10.76 5.02
CA ALA A 343 34.09 -10.83 6.48
C ALA A 343 32.99 -11.82 6.88
N ALA A 344 31.85 -11.81 6.18
CA ALA A 344 30.75 -12.73 6.40
C ALA A 344 31.12 -14.18 6.07
N ALA A 345 31.87 -14.40 4.99
CA ALA A 345 32.38 -15.73 4.64
C ALA A 345 33.33 -16.30 5.70
N GLU A 346 34.22 -15.47 6.26
CA GLU A 346 35.09 -15.85 7.37
C GLU A 346 34.29 -16.16 8.65
N ALA A 347 33.27 -15.37 8.97
CA ALA A 347 32.39 -15.63 10.11
C ALA A 347 31.61 -16.96 9.96
N ALA A 348 31.05 -17.22 8.78
CA ALA A 348 30.37 -18.48 8.47
C ALA A 348 31.34 -19.68 8.55
N PHE A 349 32.59 -19.51 8.10
CA PHE A 349 33.60 -20.55 8.20
C PHE A 349 34.04 -20.79 9.65
N ALA A 350 34.18 -19.75 10.47
CA ALA A 350 34.47 -19.88 11.91
C ALA A 350 33.34 -20.62 12.64
N LEU A 351 32.08 -20.34 12.30
CA LEU A 351 30.91 -21.06 12.83
C LEU A 351 30.97 -22.56 12.44
N LEU A 352 31.35 -22.87 11.19
CA LEU A 352 31.58 -24.24 10.73
C LEU A 352 32.69 -24.92 11.55
N GLU A 353 33.83 -24.26 11.75
CA GLU A 353 34.93 -24.79 12.56
C GLU A 353 34.47 -25.13 13.99
N LEU A 354 33.65 -24.26 14.61
CA LEU A 354 33.10 -24.48 15.94
C LEU A 354 32.15 -25.69 16.01
N MET A 355 31.27 -25.84 15.00
CA MET A 355 30.40 -27.00 14.90
C MET A 355 31.23 -28.29 14.75
N VAL A 356 32.24 -28.30 13.89
CA VAL A 356 33.12 -29.46 13.71
C VAL A 356 33.92 -29.75 14.99
N ALA A 357 34.39 -28.72 15.69
CA ALA A 357 35.15 -28.86 16.94
C ALA A 357 34.38 -29.63 18.02
N THR A 358 33.07 -29.37 18.14
CA THR A 358 32.23 -29.93 19.21
C THR A 358 31.02 -30.68 18.60
N PRO A 359 31.09 -32.03 18.51
CA PRO A 359 29.95 -32.85 18.12
C PRO A 359 28.84 -32.84 19.19
N VAL A 360 27.57 -32.90 18.77
CA VAL A 360 26.40 -32.84 19.68
C VAL A 360 25.46 -34.02 19.45
N LYS A 361 24.95 -34.62 20.53
CA LYS A 361 24.01 -35.76 20.50
C LYS A 361 22.69 -35.47 21.23
N VAL A 362 21.58 -35.96 20.69
CA VAL A 362 20.26 -35.97 21.34
C VAL A 362 20.16 -37.16 22.33
N HIS A 363 19.91 -36.88 23.61
CA HIS A 363 19.48 -37.90 24.58
C HIS A 363 17.96 -38.13 24.47
N LEU A 364 17.56 -39.27 23.90
CA LEU A 364 16.16 -39.62 23.54
C LEU A 364 15.21 -39.90 24.73
N LEU A 365 15.63 -39.72 25.98
CA LEU A 365 14.93 -40.26 27.17
C LEU A 365 13.92 -39.31 27.85
N SER A 366 13.79 -38.05 27.43
CA SER A 366 12.95 -37.06 28.15
C SER A 366 11.56 -36.81 27.53
N HIS A 367 11.29 -37.27 26.31
CA HIS A 367 10.08 -36.86 25.57
C HIS A 367 8.82 -37.72 25.83
N LEU A 368 8.95 -38.85 26.55
CA LEU A 368 7.85 -39.80 26.77
C LEU A 368 7.26 -39.81 28.20
N LEU A 369 7.78 -39.01 29.14
CA LEU A 369 7.35 -39.03 30.55
C LEU A 369 6.94 -37.66 31.13
N GLY A 370 6.39 -36.79 30.28
CA GLY A 370 6.10 -35.39 30.62
C GLY A 370 4.64 -34.94 30.49
N ARG A 371 3.64 -35.80 30.73
CA ARG A 371 2.25 -35.33 30.92
C ARG A 371 1.55 -36.08 32.06
N ARG A 372 1.75 -35.57 33.29
CA ARG A 372 0.86 -35.85 34.42
C ARG A 372 -0.45 -35.08 34.21
N THR A 373 -1.50 -35.75 33.77
CA THR A 373 -2.88 -35.28 33.98
C THR A 373 -3.27 -35.56 35.42
N LYS A 374 -3.50 -34.51 36.20
CA LYS A 374 -4.16 -34.61 37.50
C LYS A 374 -5.68 -34.64 37.29
N SER A 375 -6.34 -35.36 38.20
CA SER A 375 -7.71 -35.16 38.69
C SER A 375 -8.76 -36.14 38.17
N GLY A 376 -9.14 -37.08 39.03
CA GLY A 376 -10.47 -37.69 38.99
C GLY A 376 -11.55 -36.62 39.17
N ARG A 377 -12.50 -36.57 38.24
CA ARG A 377 -13.77 -35.84 38.33
C ARG A 377 -14.86 -36.71 37.69
N PRO A 378 -16.14 -36.56 38.09
CA PRO A 378 -17.23 -37.41 37.61
C PRO A 378 -17.42 -37.29 36.08
N ALA A 379 -17.74 -38.38 35.41
CA ALA A 379 -17.83 -38.53 33.95
C ALA A 379 -18.74 -37.52 33.22
N SER A 380 -19.66 -36.85 33.94
CA SER A 380 -20.50 -35.77 33.39
C SER A 380 -19.74 -34.46 33.13
N LEU A 381 -18.65 -34.20 33.86
CA LEU A 381 -17.80 -33.02 33.65
C LEU A 381 -16.74 -33.22 32.56
N GLU A 382 -16.41 -34.47 32.22
CA GLU A 382 -15.47 -34.76 31.14
C GLU A 382 -16.08 -34.39 29.79
N ILE A 383 -17.32 -34.79 29.49
CA ILE A 383 -17.99 -34.53 28.19
C ILE A 383 -18.04 -33.03 27.86
N LEU A 384 -18.21 -32.15 28.85
CA LEU A 384 -18.18 -30.68 28.66
C LEU A 384 -16.81 -30.16 28.23
N GLN A 385 -15.71 -30.81 28.64
CA GLN A 385 -14.36 -30.44 28.21
C GLN A 385 -14.09 -30.79 26.74
N TRP A 386 -14.76 -31.82 26.20
CA TRP A 386 -14.63 -32.19 24.78
C TRP A 386 -15.22 -31.12 23.85
N TRP A 387 -16.09 -30.22 24.32
CA TRP A 387 -16.69 -29.13 23.54
C TRP A 387 -16.06 -27.75 23.82
N ALA A 388 -14.90 -27.72 24.50
CA ALA A 388 -14.26 -26.47 24.93
C ALA A 388 -13.95 -25.50 23.78
N ASP A 389 -13.58 -26.00 22.61
CA ASP A 389 -13.21 -25.16 21.46
C ASP A 389 -14.44 -24.56 20.77
N GLU A 390 -15.58 -25.26 20.80
CA GLU A 390 -16.87 -24.75 20.31
C GLU A 390 -17.42 -23.67 21.25
N TYR A 391 -17.26 -23.83 22.58
CA TYR A 391 -17.63 -22.76 23.52
C TYR A 391 -16.78 -21.51 23.33
N LYS A 392 -15.46 -21.66 23.15
CA LYS A 392 -14.57 -20.53 22.82
C LYS A 392 -14.99 -19.86 21.52
N SER A 393 -15.30 -20.63 20.49
CA SER A 393 -15.76 -20.13 19.19
C SER A 393 -17.09 -19.37 19.31
N ALA A 394 -18.04 -19.86 20.10
CA ALA A 394 -19.30 -19.17 20.39
C ALA A 394 -19.07 -17.83 21.13
N VAL A 395 -18.15 -17.79 22.09
CA VAL A 395 -17.77 -16.55 22.81
C VAL A 395 -17.10 -15.55 21.87
N ILE A 396 -16.16 -15.99 21.01
CA ILE A 396 -15.51 -15.15 20.01
C ILE A 396 -16.55 -14.53 19.05
N CYS A 397 -17.53 -15.32 18.61
CA CYS A 397 -18.62 -14.82 17.78
C CYS A 397 -19.45 -13.73 18.51
N GLY A 398 -19.84 -13.99 19.77
CA GLY A 398 -20.58 -13.02 20.59
C GLY A 398 -19.83 -11.72 20.82
N LEU A 399 -18.52 -11.80 21.12
CA LEU A 399 -17.66 -10.64 21.29
C LEU A 399 -17.52 -9.83 19.99
N SER A 400 -17.34 -10.51 18.84
CA SER A 400 -17.25 -9.82 17.54
C SER A 400 -18.52 -9.04 17.22
N ILE A 401 -19.70 -9.64 17.46
CA ILE A 401 -21.00 -8.98 17.25
C ILE A 401 -21.20 -7.79 18.20
N ALA A 402 -20.76 -7.92 19.45
CA ALA A 402 -20.83 -6.83 20.43
C ALA A 402 -19.92 -5.66 20.02
N ILE A 403 -18.68 -5.94 19.62
CA ILE A 403 -17.72 -4.93 19.14
C ILE A 403 -18.27 -4.24 17.89
N LEU A 404 -18.80 -5.00 16.93
CA LEU A 404 -19.42 -4.45 15.72
C LEU A 404 -20.57 -3.49 16.06
N SER A 405 -21.42 -3.85 17.03
CA SER A 405 -22.54 -3.02 17.47
C SER A 405 -22.05 -1.70 18.10
N VAL A 406 -20.98 -1.75 18.89
CA VAL A 406 -20.37 -0.56 19.52
C VAL A 406 -19.72 0.35 18.48
N VAL A 407 -18.99 -0.22 17.52
CA VAL A 407 -18.33 0.52 16.43
C VAL A 407 -19.37 1.25 15.59
N LEU A 408 -20.42 0.56 15.15
CA LEU A 408 -21.48 1.16 14.36
C LEU A 408 -22.26 2.22 15.13
N TRP A 409 -22.53 2.00 16.41
CA TRP A 409 -23.16 3.00 17.28
C TRP A 409 -22.31 4.27 17.41
N TYR A 410 -20.99 4.12 17.56
CA TYR A 410 -20.09 5.25 17.72
C TYR A 410 -19.98 6.13 16.46
N TYR A 411 -20.06 5.52 15.27
CA TYR A 411 -19.87 6.20 13.99
C TYR A 411 -21.19 6.63 13.29
N ASP A 412 -22.36 6.23 13.80
CA ASP A 412 -23.65 6.63 13.20
C ASP A 412 -23.82 8.16 13.24
N GLY A 413 -24.04 8.76 12.07
CA GLY A 413 -24.20 10.20 11.90
C GLY A 413 -22.89 11.02 11.91
N LYS A 414 -21.72 10.38 12.01
CA LYS A 414 -20.41 11.05 12.00
C LYS A 414 -19.75 11.05 10.61
N LEU A 415 -18.77 11.93 10.44
CA LEU A 415 -17.88 11.95 9.27
C LEU A 415 -17.18 10.59 9.14
N VAL A 416 -17.01 10.09 7.92
CA VAL A 416 -16.24 8.87 7.67
C VAL A 416 -14.83 9.03 8.26
N PRO A 417 -14.43 8.19 9.23
CA PRO A 417 -13.14 8.29 9.88
C PRO A 417 -12.04 7.80 8.91
N ARG A 418 -10.89 8.48 8.90
CA ARG A 418 -9.67 7.95 8.27
C ARG A 418 -8.87 7.23 9.36
N LEU A 419 -8.97 5.91 9.43
CA LEU A 419 -8.41 5.12 10.53
C LEU A 419 -6.92 4.79 10.37
N SER A 420 -6.38 4.87 9.15
CA SER A 420 -4.96 4.76 8.76
C SER A 420 -4.93 4.76 7.22
N PRO A 421 -3.83 5.12 6.51
CA PRO A 421 -3.73 4.89 5.07
C PRO A 421 -4.06 3.42 4.72
N GLY A 422 -5.18 3.20 4.02
CA GLY A 422 -5.65 1.88 3.56
C GLY A 422 -6.65 1.17 4.49
N LEU A 423 -7.00 1.72 5.65
CA LEU A 423 -7.98 1.13 6.57
C LEU A 423 -9.26 1.98 6.63
N ASP A 424 -10.28 1.55 5.88
CA ASP A 424 -11.60 2.17 5.88
C ASP A 424 -12.54 1.51 6.90
N LEU A 425 -13.55 2.25 7.35
CA LEU A 425 -14.59 1.72 8.26
C LEU A 425 -15.27 0.45 7.69
N GLU A 426 -15.43 0.38 6.37
CA GLU A 426 -15.97 -0.79 5.67
C GLU A 426 -15.12 -2.05 5.88
N MET A 427 -13.79 -1.92 5.84
CA MET A 427 -12.88 -3.03 6.08
C MET A 427 -12.99 -3.55 7.52
N VAL A 428 -13.16 -2.66 8.49
CA VAL A 428 -13.37 -3.04 9.90
C VAL A 428 -14.70 -3.80 10.07
N VAL A 429 -15.76 -3.35 9.39
CA VAL A 429 -17.07 -4.03 9.41
C VAL A 429 -16.97 -5.42 8.79
N ILE A 430 -16.36 -5.54 7.60
CA ILE A 430 -16.17 -6.82 6.90
C ILE A 430 -15.33 -7.79 7.76
N ALA A 431 -14.25 -7.31 8.38
CA ALA A 431 -13.39 -8.12 9.24
C ALA A 431 -14.15 -8.69 10.44
N LEU A 432 -14.91 -7.86 11.17
CA LEU A 432 -15.68 -8.31 12.34
C LEU A 432 -16.80 -9.29 11.95
N VAL A 433 -17.50 -9.03 10.84
CA VAL A 433 -18.52 -9.94 10.30
C VAL A 433 -17.90 -11.27 9.87
N THR A 434 -16.71 -11.24 9.26
CA THR A 434 -15.98 -12.45 8.85
C THR A 434 -15.58 -13.28 10.06
N VAL A 435 -15.03 -12.66 11.10
CA VAL A 435 -14.69 -13.33 12.36
C VAL A 435 -15.92 -13.97 12.99
N ALA A 436 -17.05 -13.26 13.04
CA ALA A 436 -18.30 -13.80 13.56
C ALA A 436 -18.81 -14.99 12.73
N ARG A 437 -18.75 -14.89 11.39
CA ARG A 437 -19.14 -15.95 10.46
C ARG A 437 -18.28 -17.20 10.62
N VAL A 438 -16.96 -17.07 10.66
CA VAL A 438 -16.02 -18.20 10.79
C VAL A 438 -16.18 -18.87 12.16
N ALA A 439 -16.24 -18.08 13.24
CA ALA A 439 -16.41 -18.62 14.59
C ALA A 439 -17.73 -19.36 14.77
N MET A 440 -18.83 -18.84 14.20
CA MET A 440 -20.11 -19.54 14.17
C MET A 440 -20.07 -20.80 13.29
N GLY A 441 -19.39 -20.75 12.14
CA GLY A 441 -19.20 -21.89 11.24
C GLY A 441 -18.55 -23.08 11.95
N ASN A 442 -17.47 -22.85 12.71
CA ASN A 442 -16.78 -23.89 13.48
C ASN A 442 -17.72 -24.61 14.47
N VAL A 443 -18.61 -23.88 15.14
CA VAL A 443 -19.57 -24.46 16.09
C VAL A 443 -20.57 -25.36 15.35
N VAL A 444 -21.12 -24.87 14.25
CA VAL A 444 -22.17 -25.56 13.49
C VAL A 444 -21.61 -26.78 12.76
N GLU A 445 -20.41 -26.67 12.17
CA GLU A 445 -19.72 -27.77 11.49
C GLU A 445 -19.45 -28.93 12.45
N ALA A 446 -18.85 -28.65 13.61
CA ALA A 446 -18.58 -29.67 14.63
C ALA A 446 -19.86 -30.37 15.12
N CYS A 447 -20.94 -29.61 15.31
CA CYS A 447 -22.24 -30.17 15.71
C CYS A 447 -22.86 -31.03 14.60
N LEU A 448 -22.74 -30.60 13.33
CA LEU A 448 -23.30 -31.32 12.20
C LEU A 448 -22.54 -32.64 11.95
N SER A 449 -21.21 -32.63 12.05
CA SER A 449 -20.38 -33.83 11.97
C SER A 449 -20.67 -34.78 13.13
N GLN A 450 -20.86 -34.29 14.35
CA GLN A 450 -21.29 -35.13 15.48
C GLN A 450 -22.68 -35.73 15.26
N CYS A 451 -23.61 -35.00 14.65
CA CYS A 451 -24.94 -35.52 14.31
C CYS A 451 -24.89 -36.69 13.31
N ALA A 452 -23.84 -36.80 12.48
CA ALA A 452 -23.64 -37.95 11.60
C ALA A 452 -23.43 -39.24 12.41
N TRP A 453 -22.59 -39.17 13.45
CA TRP A 453 -22.34 -40.28 14.37
C TRP A 453 -23.59 -40.68 15.18
N ILE A 454 -24.38 -39.69 15.60
CA ILE A 454 -25.66 -39.92 16.28
C ILE A 454 -26.66 -40.61 15.34
N TRP A 455 -26.73 -40.19 14.08
CA TRP A 455 -27.65 -40.76 13.08
C TRP A 455 -27.41 -42.25 12.85
N ILE A 456 -26.14 -42.67 12.77
CA ILE A 456 -25.77 -44.07 12.54
C ILE A 456 -25.78 -44.95 13.80
N ALA A 457 -25.89 -44.36 15.00
CA ALA A 457 -25.89 -45.12 16.24
C ALA A 457 -27.10 -46.07 16.35
N LYS A 458 -26.87 -47.33 16.72
CA LYS A 458 -27.92 -48.37 16.84
C LYS A 458 -28.98 -48.00 17.89
N SER A 459 -28.56 -47.34 18.97
CA SER A 459 -29.42 -46.78 20.03
C SER A 459 -30.41 -45.73 19.47
N HIS A 460 -29.92 -44.81 18.64
CA HIS A 460 -30.72 -43.79 18.00
C HIS A 460 -31.72 -44.40 17.01
N GLN A 461 -31.25 -45.26 16.11
CA GLN A 461 -32.07 -45.92 15.09
C GLN A 461 -33.22 -46.75 15.70
N ARG A 462 -32.98 -47.44 16.82
CA ARG A 462 -34.05 -48.16 17.57
C ARG A 462 -35.11 -47.22 18.12
N ARG A 463 -34.70 -46.04 18.61
CA ARG A 463 -35.60 -45.04 19.21
C ARG A 463 -36.45 -44.31 18.18
N THR A 464 -35.86 -43.95 17.04
CA THR A 464 -36.53 -43.18 15.97
C THR A 464 -37.18 -44.07 14.90
N LYS A 465 -36.95 -45.40 14.94
CA LYS A 465 -37.37 -46.36 13.91
C LYS A 465 -36.89 -45.97 12.51
N THR A 466 -35.68 -45.41 12.42
CA THR A 466 -35.04 -45.01 11.17
C THR A 466 -33.89 -45.95 10.83
N VAL A 467 -33.56 -46.06 9.54
CA VAL A 467 -32.44 -46.87 9.04
C VAL A 467 -31.43 -45.91 8.42
N ALA A 468 -30.20 -45.90 8.92
CA ALA A 468 -29.12 -45.09 8.37
C ALA A 468 -28.39 -45.85 7.26
N ARG A 469 -28.07 -45.16 6.16
CA ARG A 469 -27.31 -45.70 5.04
C ARG A 469 -25.88 -45.19 5.04
N LEU A 470 -24.97 -45.96 4.44
CA LEU A 470 -23.57 -45.54 4.32
C LEU A 470 -23.42 -44.25 3.49
N GLU A 471 -24.27 -44.04 2.48
CA GLU A 471 -24.33 -42.80 1.69
C GLU A 471 -24.70 -41.57 2.53
N ASP A 472 -25.41 -41.75 3.65
CA ASP A 472 -25.79 -40.62 4.50
C ASP A 472 -24.54 -40.01 5.16
N PHE A 473 -23.50 -40.79 5.47
CA PHE A 473 -22.26 -40.26 6.05
C PHE A 473 -21.57 -39.26 5.12
N LYS A 474 -21.54 -39.57 3.82
CA LYS A 474 -21.05 -38.66 2.76
C LYS A 474 -21.91 -37.38 2.68
N LEU A 475 -23.24 -37.52 2.76
CA LEU A 475 -24.15 -36.39 2.72
C LEU A 475 -23.98 -35.43 3.90
N PHE A 476 -23.69 -35.97 5.09
CA PHE A 476 -23.39 -35.18 6.29
C PHE A 476 -22.05 -34.43 6.20
N ASP A 477 -21.00 -35.06 5.66
CA ASP A 477 -19.71 -34.42 5.41
C ASP A 477 -19.84 -33.30 4.35
N GLU A 478 -20.51 -33.58 3.23
CA GLU A 478 -20.79 -32.58 2.19
C GLU A 478 -21.64 -31.40 2.72
N ALA A 479 -22.61 -31.67 3.59
CA ALA A 479 -23.45 -30.64 4.20
C ALA A 479 -22.67 -29.74 5.17
N SER A 480 -21.70 -30.30 5.90
CA SER A 480 -20.86 -29.55 6.83
C SER A 480 -19.93 -28.55 6.15
N ARG A 481 -19.62 -28.77 4.86
CA ARG A 481 -18.67 -27.96 4.09
C ARG A 481 -19.29 -27.05 3.04
N GLY A 482 -20.58 -27.21 2.71
CA GLY A 482 -21.16 -26.47 1.58
C GLY A 482 -22.68 -26.34 1.51
N PHE A 483 -23.10 -25.31 0.78
CA PHE A 483 -24.51 -24.96 0.53
C PHE A 483 -25.32 -26.09 -0.11
N LEU A 484 -24.82 -26.70 -1.19
CA LEU A 484 -25.53 -27.75 -1.92
C LEU A 484 -25.72 -29.02 -1.07
N GLY A 485 -24.71 -29.39 -0.29
CA GLY A 485 -24.80 -30.51 0.66
C GLY A 485 -25.86 -30.24 1.74
N SER A 486 -25.90 -29.02 2.28
CA SER A 486 -26.90 -28.60 3.27
C SER A 486 -28.34 -28.69 2.74
N VAL A 487 -28.58 -28.25 1.50
CA VAL A 487 -29.89 -28.36 0.84
C VAL A 487 -30.27 -29.83 0.60
N ALA A 488 -29.33 -30.64 0.12
CA ALA A 488 -29.54 -32.06 -0.10
C ALA A 488 -29.83 -32.83 1.20
N LEU A 489 -29.15 -32.48 2.30
CA LEU A 489 -29.39 -33.04 3.63
C LEU A 489 -30.79 -32.67 4.16
N MET A 490 -31.21 -31.42 4.02
CA MET A 490 -32.57 -31.00 4.42
C MET A 490 -33.66 -31.77 3.65
N TRP A 491 -33.47 -31.94 2.34
CA TRP A 491 -34.38 -32.71 1.50
C TRP A 491 -34.43 -34.18 1.91
N ARG A 492 -33.26 -34.78 2.18
CA ARG A 492 -33.14 -36.19 2.59
C ARG A 492 -33.80 -36.47 3.95
N MET A 493 -33.61 -35.57 4.92
CA MET A 493 -34.08 -35.74 6.31
C MET A 493 -35.49 -35.19 6.55
N LYS A 494 -36.17 -34.67 5.50
CA LYS A 494 -37.53 -34.10 5.53
C LYS A 494 -37.75 -33.03 6.62
N GLY A 495 -36.69 -32.33 7.04
CA GLY A 495 -36.75 -31.26 8.03
C GLY A 495 -36.99 -31.68 9.49
N LEU A 496 -37.08 -32.98 9.80
CA LEU A 496 -37.48 -33.47 11.14
C LEU A 496 -36.28 -33.82 12.03
N HIS A 497 -35.08 -33.91 11.47
CA HIS A 497 -33.88 -34.28 12.22
C HIS A 497 -33.12 -33.06 12.72
N LEU A 498 -32.42 -33.20 13.85
CA LEU A 498 -31.63 -32.14 14.49
C LEU A 498 -30.64 -31.49 13.51
N SER A 499 -30.05 -32.28 12.61
CA SER A 499 -29.12 -31.84 11.55
C SER A 499 -29.70 -30.81 10.57
N CYS A 500 -31.03 -30.74 10.41
CA CYS A 500 -31.65 -29.75 9.52
C CYS A 500 -31.49 -28.33 10.06
N ILE A 501 -31.35 -28.16 11.39
CA ILE A 501 -31.07 -26.86 12.02
C ILE A 501 -29.65 -26.41 11.64
N GLY A 502 -28.65 -27.30 11.75
CA GLY A 502 -27.28 -27.02 11.33
C GLY A 502 -27.16 -26.67 9.84
N ALA A 503 -27.80 -27.45 8.97
CA ALA A 503 -27.83 -27.18 7.53
C ALA A 503 -28.50 -25.83 7.17
N ALA A 504 -29.58 -25.46 7.87
CA ALA A 504 -30.22 -24.16 7.67
C ALA A 504 -29.30 -23.01 8.11
N ILE A 505 -28.59 -23.14 9.23
CA ILE A 505 -27.63 -22.12 9.68
C ILE A 505 -26.51 -21.97 8.65
N ILE A 506 -25.94 -23.06 8.11
CA ILE A 506 -24.90 -23.01 7.07
C ILE A 506 -25.37 -22.22 5.84
N ILE A 507 -26.59 -22.47 5.37
CA ILE A 507 -27.21 -21.73 4.27
C ILE A 507 -27.32 -20.24 4.58
N PHE A 508 -27.82 -19.88 5.77
CA PHE A 508 -27.93 -18.48 6.18
C PHE A 508 -26.54 -17.82 6.33
N THR A 509 -25.54 -18.51 6.90
CA THR A 509 -24.19 -17.95 7.04
C THR A 509 -23.53 -17.53 5.72
N HIS A 510 -23.86 -18.16 4.60
CA HIS A 510 -23.35 -17.74 3.30
C HIS A 510 -23.92 -16.38 2.84
N GLY A 511 -25.07 -15.96 3.37
CA GLY A 511 -25.65 -14.65 3.13
C GLY A 511 -25.04 -13.50 3.95
N PHE A 512 -24.20 -13.77 4.95
CA PHE A 512 -23.65 -12.72 5.83
C PHE A 512 -22.90 -11.62 5.05
N GLU A 513 -22.24 -11.99 3.96
CA GLU A 513 -21.48 -11.06 3.13
C GLU A 513 -22.38 -9.99 2.50
N THR A 514 -23.50 -10.41 1.89
CA THR A 514 -24.42 -9.49 1.21
C THR A 514 -25.19 -8.61 2.21
N PHE A 515 -25.46 -9.11 3.41
CA PHE A 515 -26.08 -8.32 4.47
C PHE A 515 -25.14 -7.27 5.06
N SER A 516 -23.85 -7.58 5.20
CA SER A 516 -22.85 -6.65 5.74
C SER A 516 -22.76 -5.35 4.92
N GLN A 517 -22.87 -5.45 3.60
CA GLN A 517 -22.87 -4.31 2.69
C GLN A 517 -24.11 -3.41 2.84
N GLN A 518 -25.23 -3.94 3.35
CA GLN A 518 -26.47 -3.18 3.54
C GLN A 518 -26.56 -2.49 4.91
N MET A 519 -25.62 -2.77 5.83
CA MET A 519 -25.62 -2.22 7.18
C MET A 519 -25.19 -0.75 7.24
N VAL A 520 -24.29 -0.32 6.35
CA VAL A 520 -23.73 1.03 6.30
C VAL A 520 -24.03 1.69 4.96
N HIS A 521 -24.58 2.90 4.99
CA HIS A 521 -24.80 3.71 3.79
C HIS A 521 -24.16 5.09 3.96
N TYR A 522 -23.40 5.54 2.96
CA TYR A 522 -22.71 6.83 2.98
C TYR A 522 -23.58 7.93 2.37
N VAL A 523 -23.74 9.06 3.09
CA VAL A 523 -24.47 10.23 2.61
C VAL A 523 -23.51 11.39 2.45
N ALA A 524 -23.34 11.90 1.23
CA ALA A 524 -22.49 13.06 0.96
C ALA A 524 -23.16 14.35 1.45
N ARG A 525 -22.42 15.20 2.18
CA ARG A 525 -22.84 16.54 2.60
C ARG A 525 -21.70 17.54 2.39
N PRO A 526 -21.99 18.79 1.99
CA PRO A 526 -20.96 19.83 1.85
C PRO A 526 -20.44 20.27 3.22
N ILE A 527 -19.12 20.35 3.37
CA ILE A 527 -18.46 20.88 4.55
C ILE A 527 -17.46 21.97 4.16
N VAL A 528 -17.28 22.96 5.03
CA VAL A 528 -16.25 24.00 4.87
C VAL A 528 -14.90 23.35 5.13
N PHE A 529 -14.03 23.32 4.12
CA PHE A 529 -12.70 22.79 4.25
C PHE A 529 -11.86 23.79 5.04
N ARG A 530 -11.43 23.45 6.25
CA ARG A 530 -10.44 24.22 7.03
C ARG A 530 -9.25 23.30 7.26
N ASN A 531 -8.13 23.61 6.63
CA ASN A 531 -6.88 22.91 6.88
C ASN A 531 -6.20 23.54 8.11
N GLU A 532 -5.55 22.75 8.97
CA GLU A 532 -4.92 23.26 10.20
C GLU A 532 -3.69 24.14 9.94
N THR A 533 -3.20 24.21 8.70
CA THR A 533 -2.01 24.99 8.35
C THR A 533 -2.17 26.00 7.22
N GLU A 534 -3.31 26.13 6.55
CA GLU A 534 -3.42 27.10 5.45
C GLU A 534 -4.86 27.47 5.08
N ARG A 535 -5.02 28.75 4.75
CA ARG A 535 -6.24 29.44 4.33
C ARG A 535 -6.87 28.73 3.12
N SER A 536 -8.19 28.50 3.16
CA SER A 536 -8.86 27.59 2.22
C SER A 536 -8.96 28.14 0.78
N ALA A 537 -9.01 29.47 0.61
CA ALA A 537 -8.83 30.14 -0.67
C ALA A 537 -8.16 31.51 -0.47
N PRO A 538 -7.04 31.80 -1.14
CA PRO A 538 -6.36 33.10 -1.04
C PRO A 538 -7.24 34.24 -1.57
N ALA A 539 -6.93 35.48 -1.17
CA ALA A 539 -7.60 36.65 -1.71
C ALA A 539 -7.44 36.72 -3.25
N ASN A 540 -8.47 37.19 -3.93
CA ASN A 540 -8.46 37.33 -5.39
C ASN A 540 -7.52 38.48 -5.82
N TYR A 541 -7.11 38.49 -7.10
CA TYR A 541 -6.30 39.56 -7.69
C TYR A 541 -7.01 40.91 -7.54
N ARG A 542 -6.37 41.82 -6.79
CA ARG A 542 -6.86 43.17 -6.48
C ARG A 542 -5.68 44.12 -6.31
N SER A 543 -5.95 45.40 -6.45
CA SER A 543 -4.98 46.45 -6.19
C SER A 543 -5.61 47.67 -5.53
N GLU A 544 -4.82 48.32 -4.68
CA GLU A 544 -5.18 49.58 -4.00
C GLU A 544 -4.39 50.76 -4.56
N TYR A 545 -3.13 50.54 -4.96
CA TYR A 545 -2.27 51.58 -5.50
C TYR A 545 -1.66 51.15 -6.84
N TRP A 546 -1.64 52.04 -7.84
CA TRP A 546 -1.07 51.74 -9.16
C TRP A 546 -0.05 52.79 -9.63
N ASP A 547 1.15 52.31 -10.00
CA ASP A 547 2.30 53.14 -10.36
C ASP A 547 3.34 52.31 -11.14
N ASN A 548 2.88 51.53 -12.13
CA ASN A 548 3.73 50.57 -12.83
C ASN A 548 4.59 51.22 -13.94
N VAL A 549 5.42 52.19 -13.56
CA VAL A 549 6.31 52.94 -14.45
C VAL A 549 7.77 52.82 -14.04
N GLU A 550 8.67 52.95 -15.01
CA GLU A 550 10.12 52.83 -14.84
C GLU A 550 10.84 54.02 -15.50
N GLN A 551 11.87 54.52 -14.81
CA GLN A 551 12.80 55.53 -15.35
C GLN A 551 14.01 54.80 -15.92
N ARG A 552 14.27 54.93 -17.24
CA ARG A 552 15.34 54.20 -17.93
C ARG A 552 16.61 55.01 -18.16
N ASP A 553 16.50 56.33 -18.23
CA ASP A 553 17.60 57.26 -18.49
C ASP A 553 17.64 58.35 -17.41
N GLU A 554 18.72 59.14 -17.36
CA GLU A 554 18.84 60.34 -16.50
C GLU A 554 17.85 61.47 -16.87
N SER A 555 17.05 61.29 -17.92
CA SER A 555 15.96 62.20 -18.28
C SER A 555 14.79 62.10 -17.30
N THR A 556 13.99 63.17 -17.19
CA THR A 556 12.76 63.20 -16.37
C THR A 556 11.59 62.43 -17.01
N SER A 557 11.81 61.66 -18.09
CA SER A 557 10.76 60.95 -18.81
C SER A 557 10.58 59.53 -18.30
N PHE A 558 9.44 59.24 -17.69
CA PHE A 558 9.03 57.89 -17.28
C PHE A 558 8.48 57.09 -18.46
N THR A 559 8.74 55.78 -18.46
CA THR A 559 8.22 54.82 -19.44
C THR A 559 7.37 53.75 -18.77
N LEU A 560 6.38 53.21 -19.49
CA LEU A 560 5.59 52.08 -18.99
C LEU A 560 6.46 50.83 -18.86
N GLN A 561 6.23 50.03 -17.81
CA GLN A 561 6.77 48.68 -17.74
C GLN A 561 6.27 47.81 -18.90
N LEU A 562 7.05 46.77 -19.24
CA LEU A 562 6.71 45.88 -20.35
C LEU A 562 5.36 45.17 -20.16
N SER A 563 4.98 44.81 -18.93
CA SER A 563 3.69 44.17 -18.63
C SER A 563 2.52 45.07 -19.04
N THR A 564 2.61 46.36 -18.72
CA THR A 564 1.57 47.34 -19.03
C THR A 564 1.52 47.66 -20.52
N LYS A 565 2.66 47.71 -21.21
CA LYS A 565 2.71 47.82 -22.67
C LYS A 565 2.04 46.62 -23.34
N ALA A 566 2.34 45.40 -22.88
CA ALA A 566 1.74 44.18 -23.40
C ALA A 566 0.22 44.17 -23.18
N ALA A 567 -0.26 44.58 -22.01
CA ALA A 567 -1.69 44.66 -21.73
C ALA A 567 -2.41 45.64 -22.68
N ILE A 568 -1.82 46.80 -22.97
CA ILE A 568 -2.36 47.77 -23.93
C ILE A 568 -2.42 47.15 -25.33
N TYR A 569 -1.34 46.50 -25.77
CA TYR A 569 -1.30 45.86 -27.09
C TYR A 569 -2.32 44.73 -27.23
N THR A 570 -2.41 43.85 -26.24
CA THR A 570 -3.42 42.79 -26.19
C THR A 570 -4.83 43.38 -26.17
N GLY A 571 -5.05 44.48 -25.45
CA GLY A 571 -6.34 45.16 -25.38
C GLY A 571 -6.81 45.75 -26.70
N ILE A 572 -5.88 46.14 -27.58
CA ILE A 572 -6.21 46.72 -28.89
C ILE A 572 -6.41 45.63 -29.95
N ILE A 573 -5.59 44.57 -29.94
CA ILE A 573 -5.50 43.58 -31.03
C ILE A 573 -6.31 42.30 -30.76
N ALA A 574 -6.44 41.86 -29.50
CA ALA A 574 -7.03 40.55 -29.20
C ALA A 574 -8.57 40.59 -29.30
N ASP A 575 -9.14 39.54 -29.91
CA ASP A 575 -10.59 39.37 -30.07
C ASP A 575 -11.30 39.07 -28.73
N GLU A 576 -10.68 38.25 -27.87
CA GLU A 576 -11.23 37.89 -26.57
C GLU A 576 -10.15 37.90 -25.48
N ILE A 577 -10.42 38.58 -24.36
CA ILE A 577 -9.51 38.65 -23.22
C ILE A 577 -10.03 37.81 -22.05
N PRO A 578 -9.23 36.85 -21.54
CA PRO A 578 -9.66 36.01 -20.44
C PRO A 578 -9.74 36.79 -19.12
N VAL A 579 -10.76 36.47 -18.32
CA VAL A 579 -10.89 36.97 -16.94
C VAL A 579 -9.83 36.32 -16.04
N LEU A 580 -9.34 37.05 -15.05
CA LEU A 580 -8.38 36.54 -14.07
C LEU A 580 -8.97 35.40 -13.22
N MET A 581 -8.41 34.20 -13.36
CA MET A 581 -8.79 33.04 -12.55
C MET A 581 -8.10 33.05 -11.18
N PRO A 582 -8.85 33.13 -10.06
CA PRO A 582 -8.27 33.03 -8.72
C PRO A 582 -7.83 31.59 -8.41
N ALA A 583 -6.89 31.44 -7.47
CA ALA A 583 -6.46 30.12 -7.02
C ALA A 583 -7.54 29.46 -6.12
N CYS A 584 -8.08 28.32 -6.55
CA CYS A 584 -9.05 27.53 -5.79
C CYS A 584 -8.68 26.04 -5.86
N SER A 585 -8.32 25.45 -4.73
CA SER A 585 -7.84 24.06 -4.67
C SER A 585 -8.96 23.01 -4.66
N THR A 586 -10.18 23.38 -4.25
CA THR A 586 -11.30 22.43 -4.11
C THR A 586 -12.28 22.43 -5.28
N GLY A 587 -12.15 23.36 -6.23
CA GLY A 587 -13.09 23.57 -7.34
C GLY A 587 -14.39 24.30 -6.95
N ASN A 588 -14.68 24.42 -5.66
CA ASN A 588 -15.86 25.11 -5.11
C ASN A 588 -15.43 26.15 -4.06
N CYS A 589 -15.24 27.40 -4.49
CA CYS A 589 -14.77 28.51 -3.65
C CYS A 589 -15.69 29.73 -3.75
N SER A 590 -15.89 30.44 -2.64
CA SER A 590 -16.64 31.70 -2.60
C SER A 590 -15.83 32.79 -1.91
N TRP A 591 -15.79 33.99 -2.48
CA TRP A 591 -15.10 35.15 -1.92
C TRP A 591 -16.11 36.22 -1.47
N PRO A 592 -15.82 36.97 -0.40
CA PRO A 592 -16.59 38.16 -0.08
C PRO A 592 -16.34 39.24 -1.15
N ILE A 593 -17.30 40.16 -1.29
CA ILE A 593 -17.22 41.28 -2.25
C ILE A 593 -15.94 42.09 -1.98
N PHE A 594 -15.12 42.34 -3.01
CA PHE A 594 -13.86 43.07 -2.86
C PHE A 594 -13.73 44.21 -3.88
N PRO A 595 -13.20 45.39 -3.45
CA PRO A 595 -12.88 46.49 -4.36
C PRO A 595 -11.51 46.29 -5.01
N SER A 596 -11.35 46.78 -6.23
CA SER A 596 -10.06 46.88 -6.90
C SER A 596 -10.00 48.08 -7.84
N LEU A 597 -8.81 48.64 -8.02
CA LEU A 597 -8.52 49.52 -9.16
C LEU A 597 -8.72 48.77 -10.47
N ALA A 598 -9.26 49.49 -11.45
CA ALA A 598 -9.57 49.03 -12.80
C ALA A 598 -9.43 50.19 -13.79
N VAL A 599 -9.54 49.88 -15.08
CA VAL A 599 -9.72 50.88 -16.13
C VAL A 599 -11.13 50.77 -16.67
N CYS A 600 -11.74 51.92 -16.90
CA CYS A 600 -13.06 52.05 -17.47
C CYS A 600 -12.96 52.88 -18.74
N GLY A 601 -13.89 52.64 -19.64
CA GLY A 601 -13.96 53.37 -20.88
C GLY A 601 -15.35 53.32 -21.46
N GLU A 602 -15.63 54.32 -22.28
CA GLU A 602 -16.90 54.47 -22.97
C GLU A 602 -16.62 55.15 -24.31
N CYS A 603 -17.34 54.71 -25.34
CA CYS A 603 -17.33 55.33 -26.65
C CYS A 603 -18.72 55.87 -26.95
N THR A 604 -18.83 57.19 -27.08
CA THR A 604 -20.09 57.86 -27.37
C THR A 604 -20.17 58.19 -28.85
N PRO A 605 -21.29 57.88 -29.54
CA PRO A 605 -21.44 58.21 -30.95
C PRO A 605 -21.51 59.74 -31.14
N LYS A 606 -20.83 60.25 -32.17
CA LYS A 606 -20.81 61.67 -32.54
C LYS A 606 -21.37 61.89 -33.93
N SER A 607 -21.94 63.07 -34.14
CA SER A 607 -22.43 63.50 -35.45
C SER A 607 -21.25 63.82 -36.38
N VAL A 608 -21.30 63.30 -37.61
CA VAL A 608 -20.31 63.57 -38.65
C VAL A 608 -20.77 64.77 -39.49
N MET A 609 -19.88 65.75 -39.70
CA MET A 609 -20.07 66.86 -40.62
C MET A 609 -19.53 66.46 -42.00
N THR A 610 -20.36 66.58 -43.04
CA THR A 610 -20.02 66.13 -44.40
C THR A 610 -19.97 67.30 -45.38
N GLU A 611 -18.83 67.46 -46.06
CA GLU A 611 -18.61 68.47 -47.11
C GLU A 611 -18.19 67.76 -48.41
N CYS A 612 -19.05 67.77 -49.44
CA CYS A 612 -18.79 67.07 -50.70
C CYS A 612 -18.43 68.03 -51.84
N ASN A 613 -17.37 67.70 -52.57
CA ASN A 613 -16.94 68.32 -53.82
C ASN A 613 -17.13 67.35 -54.99
N GLY A 614 -17.02 67.82 -56.24
CA GLY A 614 -17.23 66.98 -57.44
C GLY A 614 -16.27 65.79 -57.63
N GLN A 615 -15.33 65.56 -56.71
CA GLN A 615 -14.36 64.44 -56.73
C GLN A 615 -14.46 63.52 -55.49
N GLY A 616 -15.17 63.92 -54.43
CA GLY A 616 -15.23 63.17 -53.17
C GLY A 616 -15.93 63.91 -52.03
N CYS A 617 -16.18 63.21 -50.92
CA CYS A 617 -16.76 63.78 -49.70
C CYS A 617 -15.73 63.80 -48.56
N THR A 618 -15.66 64.92 -47.85
CA THR A 618 -14.89 65.07 -46.62
C THR A 618 -15.82 64.88 -45.44
N TYR A 619 -15.48 63.96 -44.55
CA TYR A 619 -16.21 63.66 -43.32
C TYR A 619 -15.36 64.13 -42.14
N SER A 620 -15.91 64.99 -41.29
CA SER A 620 -15.19 65.57 -40.15
C SER A 620 -16.00 65.47 -38.86
N VAL A 621 -15.31 65.20 -37.76
CA VAL A 621 -15.88 65.19 -36.40
C VAL A 621 -15.44 66.43 -35.65
N SER A 622 -14.15 66.74 -35.75
CA SER A 622 -13.52 67.95 -35.25
C SER A 622 -12.58 68.52 -36.32
N PRO A 623 -12.12 69.78 -36.19
CA PRO A 623 -11.19 70.39 -37.15
C PRO A 623 -9.88 69.60 -37.34
N SER A 624 -9.52 68.75 -36.38
CA SER A 624 -8.31 67.92 -36.39
C SER A 624 -8.55 66.47 -36.84
N THR A 625 -9.81 66.03 -36.94
CA THR A 625 -10.20 64.65 -37.23
C THR A 625 -11.16 64.63 -38.41
N SER A 626 -10.58 64.48 -39.62
CA SER A 626 -11.33 64.40 -40.87
C SER A 626 -10.76 63.35 -41.82
N VAL A 627 -11.61 62.71 -42.62
CA VAL A 627 -11.26 61.77 -43.68
C VAL A 627 -11.87 62.21 -45.00
N ILE A 628 -11.22 61.87 -46.12
CA ILE A 628 -11.71 62.18 -47.47
C ILE A 628 -11.96 60.85 -48.18
N VAL A 629 -13.18 60.62 -48.64
CA VAL A 629 -13.56 59.45 -49.44
C VAL A 629 -13.84 59.91 -50.86
N LEU A 630 -13.07 59.38 -51.82
CA LEU A 630 -13.27 59.65 -53.24
C LEU A 630 -14.51 58.92 -53.76
N HIS A 631 -15.23 59.50 -54.72
CA HIS A 631 -16.38 58.83 -55.33
C HIS A 631 -15.95 57.59 -56.12
N GLY A 632 -16.53 56.44 -55.78
CA GLY A 632 -16.22 55.16 -56.43
C GLY A 632 -16.66 53.99 -55.56
N ASP A 633 -17.17 52.92 -56.19
CA ASP A 633 -17.63 51.73 -55.47
C ASP A 633 -16.46 51.04 -54.74
N GLY A 634 -16.58 50.94 -53.41
CA GLY A 634 -15.60 50.23 -52.57
C GLY A 634 -14.48 51.09 -52.02
N ASN A 635 -14.66 52.42 -51.95
CA ASN A 635 -13.72 53.30 -51.27
C ASN A 635 -14.10 53.48 -49.79
N GLU A 636 -13.12 53.36 -48.91
CA GLU A 636 -13.28 53.55 -47.46
C GLU A 636 -12.10 54.34 -46.88
N ALA A 637 -12.39 55.23 -45.93
CA ALA A 637 -11.37 55.95 -45.20
C ALA A 637 -11.72 55.99 -43.70
N PHE A 638 -10.69 55.80 -42.89
CA PHE A 638 -10.77 55.79 -41.44
C PHE A 638 -9.64 56.63 -40.84
N ARG A 639 -9.95 57.35 -39.77
CA ARG A 639 -8.98 58.08 -38.97
C ARG A 639 -9.31 57.96 -37.49
N ALA A 640 -8.30 57.59 -36.71
CA ALA A 640 -8.28 57.75 -35.27
C ALA A 640 -7.30 58.88 -34.90
N ARG A 641 -7.69 59.74 -33.96
CA ARG A 641 -6.89 60.89 -33.53
C ARG A 641 -7.06 61.15 -32.02
N PRO A 642 -5.98 61.23 -31.23
CA PRO A 642 -6.06 61.62 -29.82
C PRO A 642 -6.39 63.11 -29.67
N ILE A 643 -7.24 63.44 -28.70
CA ILE A 643 -7.63 64.82 -28.37
C ILE A 643 -6.71 65.35 -27.28
N LYS A 644 -5.80 66.26 -27.63
CA LYS A 644 -4.83 66.84 -26.68
C LYS A 644 -5.43 67.95 -25.80
N GLU A 645 -6.44 68.65 -26.30
CA GLU A 645 -7.00 69.86 -25.70
C GLU A 645 -8.47 69.73 -25.26
N HIS A 646 -8.88 68.54 -24.80
CA HIS A 646 -10.25 68.30 -24.36
C HIS A 646 -10.60 69.07 -23.08
N GLN A 647 -11.84 69.56 -22.96
CA GLN A 647 -12.30 70.29 -21.77
C GLN A 647 -12.22 69.41 -20.50
N SER A 648 -12.60 68.14 -20.60
CA SER A 648 -12.44 67.13 -19.55
C SER A 648 -10.98 66.80 -19.19
N LEU A 649 -10.00 67.24 -20.00
CA LEU A 649 -8.57 67.06 -19.76
C LEU A 649 -7.87 68.35 -19.28
N LYS A 650 -8.52 69.52 -19.44
CA LYS A 650 -8.01 70.85 -19.08
C LYS A 650 -8.60 71.36 -17.75
N ASP A 651 -9.81 70.94 -17.41
CA ASP A 651 -10.37 71.18 -16.07
C ASP A 651 -9.80 70.14 -15.10
N GLN A 652 -9.43 70.59 -13.89
CA GLN A 652 -8.95 69.79 -12.76
C GLN A 652 -10.06 68.86 -12.22
N GLY A 653 -10.67 68.09 -13.11
CA GLY A 653 -11.87 67.30 -12.86
C GLY A 653 -11.57 66.10 -12.01
N ASN A 654 -12.57 65.70 -11.24
CA ASN A 654 -12.50 64.59 -10.30
C ASN A 654 -12.32 63.21 -10.97
N THR A 655 -11.73 63.08 -12.16
CA THR A 655 -11.56 61.79 -12.86
C THR A 655 -10.17 61.71 -13.50
N ALA A 656 -9.45 60.61 -13.27
CA ALA A 656 -8.13 60.37 -13.85
C ALA A 656 -8.24 59.79 -15.27
N TYR A 657 -8.36 60.65 -16.28
CA TYR A 657 -8.40 60.24 -17.69
C TYR A 657 -7.04 59.74 -18.20
N LEU A 658 -7.04 58.55 -18.79
CA LEU A 658 -5.88 57.87 -19.35
C LEU A 658 -5.72 58.13 -20.85
N SER A 659 -6.81 58.23 -21.61
CA SER A 659 -6.77 58.57 -23.04
C SER A 659 -8.14 59.08 -23.50
N VAL A 660 -8.15 60.02 -24.44
CA VAL A 660 -9.37 60.50 -25.10
C VAL A 660 -9.05 60.67 -26.58
N PHE A 661 -9.81 60.01 -27.45
CA PHE A 661 -9.57 60.03 -28.89
C PHE A 661 -10.89 59.99 -29.67
N GLU A 662 -10.84 60.55 -30.87
CA GLU A 662 -11.94 60.52 -31.82
C GLU A 662 -11.62 59.51 -32.91
N VAL A 663 -12.67 58.85 -33.38
CA VAL A 663 -12.62 57.94 -34.51
C VAL A 663 -13.68 58.37 -35.51
N VAL A 664 -13.31 58.42 -36.79
CA VAL A 664 -14.22 58.63 -37.91
C VAL A 664 -13.94 57.58 -38.98
N ALA A 665 -14.99 56.91 -39.43
CA ALA A 665 -14.96 55.95 -40.52
C ALA A 665 -16.04 56.32 -41.53
N ALA A 666 -15.69 56.35 -42.81
CA ALA A 666 -16.63 56.62 -43.88
C ALA A 666 -16.36 55.72 -45.08
N SER A 667 -17.41 55.19 -45.69
CA SER A 667 -17.33 54.36 -46.89
C SER A 667 -18.38 54.77 -47.93
N ASP A 668 -18.04 54.57 -49.20
CA ASP A 668 -18.92 54.77 -50.35
C ASP A 668 -19.14 53.44 -51.09
N PHE A 669 -20.38 52.93 -51.07
CA PHE A 669 -20.74 51.65 -51.68
C PHE A 669 -22.11 51.72 -52.34
N GLN A 670 -22.20 51.40 -53.64
CA GLN A 670 -23.44 51.41 -54.43
C GLN A 670 -24.20 52.74 -54.33
N SER A 671 -23.48 53.87 -54.43
CA SER A 671 -24.04 55.22 -54.30
C SER A 671 -24.69 55.53 -52.94
N LYS A 672 -24.39 54.74 -51.90
CA LYS A 672 -24.75 55.01 -50.51
C LYS A 672 -23.49 55.26 -49.71
N THR A 673 -23.45 56.42 -49.08
CA THR A 673 -22.38 56.77 -48.15
C THR A 673 -22.79 56.40 -46.73
N ASN A 674 -21.94 55.65 -46.04
CA ASN A 674 -22.10 55.34 -44.62
C ASN A 674 -20.97 56.02 -43.85
N SER A 675 -21.31 56.73 -42.77
CA SER A 675 -20.33 57.41 -41.93
C SER A 675 -20.65 57.18 -40.47
N THR A 676 -19.65 56.76 -39.70
CA THR A 676 -19.74 56.57 -38.26
C THR A 676 -18.62 57.33 -37.58
N ALA A 677 -18.92 57.89 -36.42
CA ALA A 677 -17.93 58.55 -35.59
C ALA A 677 -18.21 58.33 -34.12
N PHE A 678 -17.12 58.20 -33.35
CA PHE A 678 -17.16 57.97 -31.92
C PHE A 678 -16.13 58.85 -31.22
N GLU A 679 -16.50 59.37 -30.05
CA GLU A 679 -15.56 59.93 -29.08
C GLU A 679 -15.40 58.91 -27.96
N CYS A 680 -14.19 58.38 -27.84
CA CYS A 680 -13.84 57.33 -26.90
C CYS A 680 -12.97 57.91 -25.79
N ALA A 681 -13.30 57.61 -24.54
CA ALA A 681 -12.54 58.01 -23.37
C ALA A 681 -12.21 56.80 -22.50
N LEU A 682 -10.99 56.78 -21.97
CA LEU A 682 -10.46 55.82 -21.01
C LEU A 682 -10.09 56.57 -19.73
N TRP A 683 -10.48 56.06 -18.57
CA TRP A 683 -10.13 56.62 -17.27
C TRP A 683 -9.90 55.53 -16.22
N ALA A 684 -9.14 55.85 -15.17
CA ALA A 684 -8.99 54.98 -14.02
C ALA A 684 -10.27 55.00 -13.17
N CYS A 685 -10.70 53.82 -12.73
CA CYS A 685 -11.91 53.64 -11.93
C CYS A 685 -11.70 52.55 -10.86
N MET A 686 -12.66 52.40 -9.96
CA MET A 686 -12.75 51.28 -9.03
C MET A 686 -13.97 50.43 -9.34
N LYS A 687 -13.80 49.12 -9.31
CA LYS A 687 -14.86 48.12 -9.47
C LYS A 687 -14.93 47.23 -8.23
N ALA A 688 -16.13 46.95 -7.76
CA ALA A 688 -16.38 45.97 -6.70
C ALA A 688 -16.88 44.66 -7.32
N TYR A 689 -16.18 43.56 -7.03
CA TYR A 689 -16.45 42.25 -7.65
C TYR A 689 -17.10 41.29 -6.66
N ASP A 690 -18.16 40.63 -7.09
CA ASP A 690 -18.68 39.40 -6.49
C ASP A 690 -18.14 38.21 -7.28
N THR A 691 -17.38 37.35 -6.63
CA THR A 691 -16.71 36.24 -7.31
C THR A 691 -17.01 34.93 -6.60
N SER A 692 -17.46 33.96 -7.37
CA SER A 692 -17.64 32.58 -6.92
C SER A 692 -17.12 31.61 -7.98
N MET A 693 -16.71 30.43 -7.54
CA MET A 693 -16.27 29.35 -8.39
C MET A 693 -17.04 28.10 -8.00
N ASN A 694 -17.82 27.57 -8.95
CA ASN A 694 -18.62 26.36 -8.78
C ASN A 694 -18.19 25.32 -9.83
N ASP A 695 -17.77 24.14 -9.38
CA ASP A 695 -17.27 23.03 -10.20
C ASP A 695 -16.21 23.45 -11.22
N GLY A 696 -15.32 24.38 -10.81
CA GLY A 696 -14.26 24.95 -11.66
C GLY A 696 -14.73 26.05 -12.61
N HIS A 697 -16.03 26.38 -12.67
CA HIS A 697 -16.54 27.48 -13.45
C HIS A 697 -16.53 28.78 -12.63
N LEU A 698 -15.83 29.81 -13.13
CA LEU A 698 -15.75 31.13 -12.50
C LEU A 698 -16.98 31.98 -12.86
N THR A 699 -17.61 32.57 -11.86
CA THR A 699 -18.63 33.61 -12.03
C THR A 699 -18.14 34.87 -11.33
N GLN A 700 -17.92 35.93 -12.10
CA GLN A 700 -17.46 37.24 -11.59
C GLN A 700 -18.42 38.33 -12.07
N ASN A 701 -19.11 38.97 -11.13
CA ASN A 701 -20.05 40.06 -11.40
C ASN A 701 -19.54 41.38 -10.81
N VAL A 702 -19.74 42.50 -11.51
CA VAL A 702 -19.43 43.84 -10.99
C VAL A 702 -20.67 44.40 -10.30
N ILE A 703 -20.57 44.67 -8.99
CA ILE A 703 -21.69 45.20 -8.19
C ILE A 703 -21.75 46.72 -8.24
N ALA A 704 -20.58 47.37 -8.14
CA ALA A 704 -20.48 48.83 -8.05
C ALA A 704 -19.29 49.35 -8.85
N LEU A 705 -19.45 50.55 -9.41
CA LEU A 705 -18.46 51.29 -10.18
C LEU A 705 -18.28 52.70 -9.61
N TRP A 706 -17.04 53.18 -9.50
CA TRP A 706 -16.71 54.51 -8.98
C TRP A 706 -15.53 55.13 -9.71
N ASN A 707 -15.60 56.42 -10.03
CA ASN A 707 -14.58 57.13 -10.81
C ASN A 707 -14.18 58.50 -10.22
N GLU A 708 -14.75 58.90 -9.08
CA GLU A 708 -14.41 60.18 -8.45
C GLU A 708 -13.04 60.13 -7.74
N THR A 709 -12.17 61.06 -8.09
CA THR A 709 -10.78 61.20 -7.67
C THR A 709 -10.47 62.65 -7.30
N GLN A 710 -9.48 62.84 -6.43
CA GLN A 710 -8.95 64.16 -6.07
C GLN A 710 -7.43 64.11 -6.20
N ILE A 711 -6.84 65.16 -6.80
CA ILE A 711 -5.38 65.26 -6.90
C ILE A 711 -4.83 65.73 -5.55
N GLU A 712 -3.98 64.93 -4.94
CA GLU A 712 -3.19 65.32 -3.77
C GLU A 712 -1.79 65.72 -4.24
N VAL A 713 -1.40 66.96 -3.91
CA VAL A 713 -0.11 67.54 -4.34
C VAL A 713 1.04 66.83 -3.64
N GLU A 714 2.17 66.67 -4.35
CA GLU A 714 3.39 66.06 -3.83
C GLU A 714 3.82 66.64 -2.47
N THR A 715 4.14 65.75 -1.53
CA THR A 715 4.70 66.08 -0.21
C THR A 715 5.96 65.24 0.02
N ASN A 716 6.75 65.55 1.05
CA ASN A 716 7.91 64.71 1.41
C ASN A 716 7.54 63.24 1.75
N ALA A 717 6.26 62.94 1.95
CA ALA A 717 5.77 61.59 2.28
C ALA A 717 5.18 60.84 1.08
N HIS A 718 4.68 61.53 0.05
CA HIS A 718 3.94 60.94 -1.08
C HIS A 718 4.15 61.74 -2.37
N LEU A 719 4.20 61.02 -3.49
CA LEU A 719 4.24 61.59 -4.83
C LEU A 719 2.88 62.21 -5.19
N GLU A 720 2.84 63.06 -6.22
CA GLU A 720 1.57 63.56 -6.76
C GLU A 720 0.71 62.40 -7.27
N GLU A 721 -0.52 62.28 -6.75
CA GLU A 721 -1.39 61.11 -6.93
C GLU A 721 -2.86 61.52 -7.10
N HIS A 722 -3.59 60.77 -7.93
CA HIS A 722 -5.05 60.82 -8.01
C HIS A 722 -5.64 59.82 -7.00
N VAL A 723 -6.21 60.32 -5.92
CA VAL A 723 -6.79 59.52 -4.83
C VAL A 723 -8.29 59.40 -5.01
N PHE A 724 -8.85 58.19 -4.93
CA PHE A 724 -10.30 57.98 -5.01
C PHE A 724 -10.98 58.44 -3.72
N VAL A 725 -11.94 59.37 -3.83
CA VAL A 725 -12.66 59.99 -2.70
C VAL A 725 -14.15 59.64 -2.74
N ASN A 726 -14.88 59.87 -1.65
CA ASN A 726 -16.35 59.65 -1.54
C ASN A 726 -16.84 58.23 -1.90
N VAL A 727 -15.99 57.21 -1.69
CA VAL A 727 -16.27 55.83 -2.10
C VAL A 727 -17.50 55.25 -1.39
N PRO A 728 -18.49 54.71 -2.12
CA PRO A 728 -19.71 54.18 -1.52
C PRO A 728 -19.46 52.93 -0.67
N LYS A 729 -20.27 52.73 0.38
CA LYS A 729 -20.12 51.60 1.32
C LYS A 729 -20.31 50.23 0.66
N GLU A 730 -21.07 50.18 -0.43
CA GLU A 730 -21.32 48.98 -1.24
C GLU A 730 -20.03 48.38 -1.83
N MET A 731 -18.97 49.17 -1.98
CA MET A 731 -17.67 48.70 -2.46
C MET A 731 -16.88 47.90 -1.42
N ASN A 732 -17.35 47.81 -0.17
CA ASN A 732 -16.69 47.08 0.92
C ASN A 732 -15.21 47.48 1.11
N THR A 733 -14.88 48.77 1.00
CA THR A 733 -13.51 49.27 1.23
C THR A 733 -13.11 49.25 2.71
N LEU A 734 -11.80 49.21 2.99
CA LEU A 734 -11.27 49.33 4.35
C LEU A 734 -11.27 50.80 4.78
N GLN A 735 -11.55 51.05 6.06
CA GLN A 735 -11.58 52.42 6.61
C GLN A 735 -10.19 53.11 6.61
N ARG A 736 -9.10 52.35 6.34
CA ARG A 736 -7.72 52.83 6.24
C ARG A 736 -7.05 52.56 4.87
N SER A 737 -7.73 51.92 3.92
CA SER A 737 -7.13 51.66 2.60
C SER A 737 -7.14 52.93 1.75
N ARG A 738 -5.96 53.34 1.26
CA ARG A 738 -5.81 54.46 0.34
C ARG A 738 -5.80 53.91 -1.09
N HIS A 739 -6.84 54.23 -1.85
CA HIS A 739 -6.94 53.82 -3.26
C HIS A 739 -6.47 54.97 -4.14
N ALA A 740 -5.38 54.79 -4.89
CA ALA A 740 -4.80 55.87 -5.69
C ALA A 740 -4.02 55.40 -6.91
N ILE A 741 -3.91 56.28 -7.91
CA ILE A 741 -3.05 56.10 -9.08
C ILE A 741 -2.09 57.29 -9.18
N SER A 742 -0.79 57.01 -9.40
CA SER A 742 0.19 58.09 -9.48
C SER A 742 0.00 58.97 -10.71
N THR A 743 0.13 60.29 -10.56
CA THR A 743 -0.04 61.26 -11.65
C THR A 743 0.95 61.03 -12.77
N ARG A 744 2.19 60.64 -12.46
CA ARG A 744 3.18 60.26 -13.48
C ARG A 744 2.73 59.06 -14.30
N ALA A 745 2.08 58.08 -13.66
CA ALA A 745 1.63 56.86 -14.29
C ALA A 745 0.46 57.14 -15.26
N VAL A 746 -0.49 57.99 -14.86
CA VAL A 746 -1.56 58.52 -15.73
C VAL A 746 -0.97 59.22 -16.96
N GLN A 747 -0.03 60.15 -16.76
CA GLN A 747 0.59 60.89 -17.86
C GLN A 747 1.37 59.98 -18.82
N THR A 748 2.09 58.99 -18.30
CA THR A 748 2.86 58.05 -19.12
C THR A 748 1.97 57.10 -19.90
N ILE A 749 0.88 56.59 -19.30
CA ILE A 749 -0.14 55.81 -20.05
C ILE A 749 -0.70 56.67 -21.17
N ARG A 750 -1.07 57.92 -20.87
CA ARG A 750 -1.65 58.83 -21.86
C ARG A 750 -0.76 59.07 -23.05
N ARG A 751 0.51 59.44 -22.83
CA ARG A 751 1.46 59.64 -23.93
C ARG A 751 1.65 58.37 -24.77
N PHE A 752 1.61 57.20 -24.14
CA PHE A 752 1.73 55.93 -24.84
C PHE A 752 0.48 55.61 -25.66
N MET A 753 -0.71 55.78 -25.09
CA MET A 753 -1.99 55.58 -25.76
C MET A 753 -2.19 56.56 -26.92
N ASP A 754 -1.86 57.84 -26.73
CA ASP A 754 -1.98 58.88 -27.76
C ASP A 754 -1.24 58.47 -29.04
N ASN A 755 -0.06 57.87 -28.91
CA ASN A 755 0.73 57.39 -30.05
C ASN A 755 0.11 56.17 -30.77
N LEU A 756 -0.63 55.32 -30.05
CA LEU A 756 -1.28 54.14 -30.62
C LEU A 756 -2.64 54.47 -31.25
N THR A 757 -3.32 55.49 -30.72
CA THR A 757 -4.63 55.94 -31.21
C THR A 757 -4.54 56.98 -32.33
N ASP A 758 -3.34 57.37 -32.77
CA ASP A 758 -3.15 58.23 -33.95
C ASP A 758 -2.82 57.37 -35.16
N GLY A 759 -3.79 57.22 -36.07
CA GLY A 759 -3.64 56.34 -37.22
C GLY A 759 -4.71 56.55 -38.27
N TRP A 760 -4.42 56.10 -39.48
CA TRP A 760 -5.34 56.10 -40.62
C TRP A 760 -5.34 54.77 -41.34
N TYR A 761 -6.46 54.50 -42.00
CA TYR A 761 -6.72 53.39 -42.91
C TYR A 761 -7.43 53.95 -44.15
N GLU A 762 -7.00 53.53 -45.34
CA GLU A 762 -7.61 53.89 -46.61
C GLU A 762 -7.69 52.66 -47.51
N ASP A 763 -8.88 52.39 -48.04
CA ASP A 763 -9.09 51.49 -49.17
C ASP A 763 -9.56 52.29 -50.38
N ASN A 764 -8.76 52.28 -51.44
CA ASN A 764 -9.08 52.90 -52.70
C ASN A 764 -9.15 51.83 -53.80
N ALA A 765 -10.37 51.43 -54.16
CA ALA A 765 -10.65 50.42 -55.19
C ALA A 765 -9.91 49.07 -54.95
N GLY A 766 -9.92 48.56 -53.71
CA GLY A 766 -9.33 47.28 -53.33
C GLY A 766 -7.83 47.34 -53.04
N ARG A 767 -7.28 48.54 -52.83
CA ARG A 767 -5.90 48.76 -52.37
C ARG A 767 -5.95 49.27 -50.95
N VAL A 768 -5.82 48.34 -50.02
CA VAL A 768 -5.81 48.60 -48.58
C VAL A 768 -4.44 49.11 -48.15
N ASN A 769 -4.42 50.23 -47.42
CA ASN A 769 -3.23 50.77 -46.80
C ASN A 769 -3.54 51.25 -45.38
N PHE A 770 -2.67 50.91 -44.43
CA PHE A 770 -2.81 51.29 -43.04
C PHE A 770 -1.52 51.89 -42.52
N SER A 771 -1.66 52.87 -41.64
CA SER A 771 -0.52 53.55 -41.00
C SER A 771 0.20 52.70 -39.95
N SER A 772 -0.53 51.78 -39.30
CA SER A 772 -0.02 50.86 -38.29
C SER A 772 -1.02 49.74 -38.03
N ASP A 773 -0.55 48.60 -37.53
CA ASP A 773 -1.38 47.46 -37.12
C ASP A 773 -2.42 47.86 -36.04
N TRP A 774 -2.15 48.90 -35.24
CA TRP A 774 -3.10 49.45 -34.26
C TRP A 774 -4.27 50.15 -34.94
N ALA A 775 -4.02 50.86 -36.04
CA ALA A 775 -5.06 51.54 -36.81
C ALA A 775 -6.00 50.54 -37.49
N GLU A 776 -5.44 49.42 -37.99
CA GLU A 776 -6.21 48.28 -38.51
C GLU A 776 -7.09 47.68 -37.40
N ALA A 777 -6.52 47.37 -36.23
CA ALA A 777 -7.28 46.79 -35.12
C ALA A 777 -8.40 47.70 -34.58
N ILE A 778 -8.19 49.03 -34.53
CA ILE A 778 -9.25 49.98 -34.12
C ILE A 778 -10.33 50.08 -35.20
N HIS A 779 -9.94 50.05 -36.49
CA HIS A 779 -10.89 50.06 -37.62
C HIS A 779 -11.79 48.82 -37.61
N ASP A 780 -11.22 47.63 -37.41
CA ASP A 780 -11.97 46.37 -37.27
C ASP A 780 -12.99 46.42 -36.11
N GLY A 781 -12.67 47.17 -35.04
CA GLY A 781 -13.56 47.38 -33.90
C GLY A 781 -14.72 48.37 -34.12
N VAL A 782 -14.70 49.19 -35.18
CA VAL A 782 -15.71 50.25 -35.42
C VAL A 782 -17.17 49.75 -35.43
N PRO A 783 -17.51 48.59 -36.05
CA PRO A 783 -18.88 48.10 -36.07
C PRO A 783 -19.46 47.83 -34.68
N ALA A 784 -18.61 47.52 -33.69
CA ALA A 784 -18.96 47.21 -32.31
C ALA A 784 -18.02 47.92 -31.33
N MET A 785 -17.88 49.24 -31.49
CA MET A 785 -16.89 50.04 -30.76
C MET A 785 -17.05 49.98 -29.22
N SER A 786 -18.26 49.77 -28.71
CA SER A 786 -18.52 49.55 -27.28
C SER A 786 -17.86 48.27 -26.76
N ASP A 787 -17.95 47.19 -27.54
CA ASP A 787 -17.49 45.86 -27.14
C ASP A 787 -15.96 45.80 -27.25
N TRP A 788 -15.40 46.42 -28.30
CA TRP A 788 -13.95 46.62 -28.43
C TRP A 788 -13.39 47.44 -27.26
N MET A 789 -14.09 48.51 -26.85
CA MET A 789 -13.69 49.29 -25.67
C MET A 789 -13.79 48.47 -24.36
N GLU A 790 -14.79 47.60 -24.24
CA GLU A 790 -14.89 46.67 -23.10
C GLU A 790 -13.68 45.72 -23.04
N GLN A 791 -13.26 45.15 -24.17
CA GLN A 791 -12.04 44.32 -24.26
C GLN A 791 -10.79 45.12 -23.86
N LEU A 792 -10.59 46.30 -24.44
CA LEU A 792 -9.44 47.16 -24.10
C LEU A 792 -9.38 47.49 -22.59
N THR A 793 -10.52 47.85 -22.00
CA THR A 793 -10.63 48.17 -20.57
C THR A 793 -10.47 46.93 -19.69
N LEU A 794 -10.89 45.74 -20.14
CA LEU A 794 -10.71 44.48 -19.45
C LEU A 794 -9.23 44.08 -19.38
N SER A 795 -8.48 44.18 -20.48
CA SER A 795 -7.03 43.91 -20.50
C SER A 795 -6.28 44.81 -19.51
N LEU A 796 -6.55 46.11 -19.57
CA LEU A 796 -5.95 47.10 -18.68
C LEU A 796 -6.37 46.90 -17.22
N SER A 797 -7.64 46.55 -16.97
CA SER A 797 -8.12 46.22 -15.62
C SER A 797 -7.41 44.97 -15.06
N ASN A 798 -7.17 43.96 -15.89
CA ASN A 798 -6.41 42.77 -15.51
C ASN A 798 -4.96 43.11 -15.14
N GLU A 799 -4.33 44.02 -15.88
CA GLU A 799 -2.99 44.54 -15.56
C GLU A 799 -2.97 45.32 -14.24
N PHE A 800 -3.97 46.19 -14.02
CA PHE A 800 -4.10 46.96 -12.79
C PHE A 800 -4.26 46.04 -11.57
N ARG A 801 -5.02 44.95 -11.73
CA ARG A 801 -5.27 43.95 -10.68
C ARG A 801 -4.08 43.03 -10.40
N ARG A 802 -3.27 42.72 -11.43
CA ARG A 802 -2.10 41.82 -11.29
C ARG A 802 -0.86 42.52 -10.76
N HIS A 803 -0.57 43.72 -11.24
CA HIS A 803 0.69 44.42 -10.96
C HIS A 803 0.52 45.69 -10.10
N GLY A 804 -0.70 45.99 -9.66
CA GLY A 804 -0.93 47.02 -8.65
C GLY A 804 -0.47 46.57 -7.26
N ARG A 805 -0.15 47.54 -6.39
CA ARG A 805 0.29 47.31 -5.01
C ARG A 805 -0.90 47.29 -4.06
N MET A 806 -0.76 46.53 -2.98
CA MET A 806 -1.70 46.49 -1.86
C MET A 806 -1.02 47.12 -0.63
N GLY A 807 -1.76 47.88 0.17
CA GLY A 807 -1.21 48.55 1.35
C GLY A 807 -0.89 47.61 2.52
N ASP A 808 -1.54 46.45 2.59
CA ASP A 808 -1.29 45.41 3.60
C ASP A 808 -1.48 44.02 2.98
N ASP A 809 -0.37 43.33 2.71
CA ASP A 809 -0.31 42.00 2.09
C ASP A 809 -0.84 40.90 3.02
N HIS A 810 -1.05 41.20 4.32
CA HIS A 810 -1.49 40.22 5.32
C HIS A 810 -2.98 40.30 5.69
N SER A 811 -3.75 41.21 5.08
CA SER A 811 -5.18 41.38 5.37
C SER A 811 -6.02 40.15 4.93
N THR A 812 -6.57 39.42 5.90
CA THR A 812 -7.48 38.27 5.68
C THR A 812 -8.91 38.65 5.24
N ARG A 813 -9.22 39.95 5.08
CA ARG A 813 -10.61 40.44 4.94
C ARG A 813 -11.30 40.00 3.64
N TYR A 814 -10.54 39.72 2.58
CA TYR A 814 -11.06 39.30 1.27
C TYR A 814 -10.70 37.85 0.92
N GLU A 815 -10.34 37.03 1.91
CA GLU A 815 -10.08 35.61 1.71
C GLU A 815 -11.38 34.83 1.47
N GLY A 816 -11.29 33.82 0.61
CA GLY A 816 -12.43 32.99 0.25
C GLY A 816 -12.58 31.77 1.14
N SER A 817 -13.78 31.18 1.13
CA SER A 817 -14.05 29.89 1.75
C SER A 817 -14.16 28.80 0.68
N ALA A 818 -13.51 27.67 0.93
CA ALA A 818 -13.54 26.51 0.05
C ALA A 818 -14.44 25.43 0.64
N THR A 819 -15.34 24.86 -0.15
CA THR A 819 -16.22 23.76 0.27
C THR A 819 -15.82 22.45 -0.39
N LYS A 820 -15.97 21.34 0.34
CA LYS A 820 -15.71 19.99 -0.16
C LYS A 820 -16.87 19.07 0.25
N LEU A 821 -17.26 18.18 -0.65
CA LEU A 821 -18.20 17.10 -0.32
C LEU A 821 -17.50 16.07 0.57
N ALA A 822 -18.10 15.76 1.71
CA ALA A 822 -17.62 14.70 2.60
C ALA A 822 -18.74 13.70 2.92
N ASN A 823 -18.34 12.45 3.07
CA ASN A 823 -19.25 11.34 3.33
C ASN A 823 -19.53 11.22 4.83
N PHE A 824 -20.80 11.09 5.18
CA PHE A 824 -21.28 10.79 6.52
C PHE A 824 -21.78 9.35 6.58
N VAL A 825 -21.49 8.66 7.68
CA VAL A 825 -21.93 7.29 7.92
C VAL A 825 -23.37 7.31 8.41
N LYS A 826 -24.24 6.50 7.79
CA LYS A 826 -25.61 6.25 8.26
C LYS A 826 -25.84 4.76 8.40
N VAL A 827 -26.15 4.31 9.63
CA VAL A 827 -26.32 2.88 9.93
C VAL A 827 -27.80 2.48 9.80
N LYS A 828 -28.06 1.34 9.13
CA LYS A 828 -29.39 0.73 9.04
C LYS A 828 -29.54 -0.38 10.08
N TRP A 829 -29.96 -0.01 11.28
CA TRP A 829 -30.07 -0.91 12.45
C TRP A 829 -30.92 -2.17 12.26
N LEU A 830 -31.87 -2.18 11.31
CA LEU A 830 -32.67 -3.37 11.01
C LEU A 830 -31.80 -4.58 10.61
N TRP A 831 -30.71 -4.35 9.88
CA TRP A 831 -29.80 -5.40 9.42
C TRP A 831 -28.92 -5.97 10.55
N MET A 832 -28.78 -5.26 11.68
CA MET A 832 -28.02 -5.72 12.85
C MET A 832 -28.70 -6.82 13.65
N ILE A 833 -29.99 -7.10 13.41
CA ILE A 833 -30.74 -8.18 14.08
C ILE A 833 -30.23 -9.57 13.65
N TYR A 834 -29.68 -9.66 12.44
CA TYR A 834 -29.40 -10.92 11.78
C TYR A 834 -28.26 -11.73 12.44
N PRO A 835 -27.05 -11.18 12.73
CA PRO A 835 -25.98 -11.94 13.38
C PRO A 835 -26.33 -12.46 14.80
N PRO A 836 -26.93 -11.65 15.72
CA PRO A 836 -27.37 -12.14 17.02
C PRO A 836 -28.40 -13.27 16.92
N LEU A 837 -29.33 -13.20 15.96
CA LEU A 837 -30.33 -14.25 15.75
C LEU A 837 -29.67 -15.57 15.33
N CYS A 838 -28.73 -15.55 14.39
CA CYS A 838 -28.01 -16.76 14.00
C CYS A 838 -27.15 -17.35 15.13
N LEU A 839 -26.53 -16.50 15.96
CA LEU A 839 -25.76 -16.96 17.13
C LEU A 839 -26.65 -17.66 18.17
N THR A 840 -27.82 -17.09 18.48
CA THR A 840 -28.75 -17.70 19.45
C THR A 840 -29.25 -19.08 19.00
N ILE A 841 -29.60 -19.22 17.71
CA ILE A 841 -29.99 -20.50 17.12
C ILE A 841 -28.81 -21.49 17.13
N SER A 842 -27.58 -21.03 16.89
CA SER A 842 -26.36 -21.87 16.92
C SER A 842 -26.02 -22.38 18.32
N ILE A 843 -26.18 -21.54 19.36
CA ILE A 843 -25.98 -21.95 20.76
C ILE A 843 -27.03 -23.00 21.17
N TYR A 844 -28.29 -22.80 20.76
CA TYR A 844 -29.34 -23.79 20.97
C TYR A 844 -29.01 -25.13 20.28
N TYR A 845 -28.52 -25.07 19.03
CA TYR A 845 -28.12 -26.25 18.26
C TYR A 845 -26.96 -27.02 18.92
N LEU A 846 -25.95 -26.32 19.43
CA LEU A 846 -24.85 -26.89 20.20
C LEU A 846 -25.36 -27.63 21.44
N PHE A 847 -26.20 -26.97 22.24
CA PHE A 847 -26.76 -27.57 23.45
C PHE A 847 -27.61 -28.82 23.14
N ALA A 848 -28.46 -28.75 22.11
CA ALA A 848 -29.28 -29.88 21.68
C ALA A 848 -28.42 -31.07 21.20
N THR A 849 -27.29 -30.81 20.55
CA THR A 849 -26.38 -31.86 20.04
C THR A 849 -25.62 -32.55 21.18
N ILE A 850 -25.22 -31.80 22.21
CA ILE A 850 -24.62 -32.35 23.42
C ILE A 850 -25.61 -33.28 24.14
N LEU A 851 -26.85 -32.82 24.35
CA LEU A 851 -27.90 -33.63 24.96
C LEU A 851 -28.21 -34.89 24.16
N ALA A 852 -28.26 -34.79 22.83
CA ALA A 852 -28.47 -35.94 21.95
C ALA A 852 -27.33 -36.96 22.03
N SER A 853 -26.07 -36.50 22.08
CA SER A 853 -24.89 -37.37 22.19
C SER A 853 -24.88 -38.17 23.50
N VAL A 854 -25.22 -37.52 24.62
CA VAL A 854 -25.33 -38.16 25.93
C VAL A 854 -26.50 -39.15 25.95
N ARG A 855 -27.66 -38.76 25.40
CA ARG A 855 -28.86 -39.60 25.40
C ARG A 855 -28.69 -40.89 24.61
N ASP A 856 -28.07 -40.81 23.44
CA ASP A 856 -27.89 -41.96 22.55
C ASP A 856 -26.57 -42.72 22.84
N ASN A 857 -25.83 -42.33 23.91
CA ASN A 857 -24.59 -42.93 24.40
C ASN A 857 -23.47 -43.06 23.34
N VAL A 858 -23.31 -42.01 22.53
CA VAL A 858 -22.30 -41.94 21.47
C VAL A 858 -21.12 -41.09 21.95
N ALA A 859 -19.89 -41.56 21.71
CA ALA A 859 -18.70 -40.78 22.05
C ALA A 859 -18.58 -39.51 21.19
N VAL A 860 -17.90 -38.49 21.71
CA VAL A 860 -17.73 -37.21 21.01
C VAL A 860 -16.54 -37.33 20.06
N TRP A 861 -16.83 -37.45 18.77
CA TRP A 861 -15.83 -37.61 17.70
C TRP A 861 -15.84 -36.46 16.70
N LYS A 862 -16.96 -35.73 16.59
CA LYS A 862 -17.11 -34.56 15.72
C LYS A 862 -16.73 -34.91 14.28
N GLY A 863 -15.83 -34.16 13.66
CA GLY A 863 -15.29 -34.41 12.32
C GLY A 863 -14.03 -35.28 12.28
N ASP A 864 -13.63 -35.92 13.38
CA ASP A 864 -12.44 -36.78 13.39
C ASP A 864 -12.67 -38.05 12.55
N SER A 865 -11.72 -38.34 11.65
CA SER A 865 -11.73 -39.54 10.81
C SER A 865 -11.08 -40.74 11.50
N MET A 866 -10.31 -40.53 12.56
CA MET A 866 -9.62 -41.59 13.31
C MET A 866 -10.57 -42.68 13.84
N PRO A 867 -11.77 -42.37 14.37
CA PRO A 867 -12.73 -43.39 14.77
C PRO A 867 -13.09 -44.37 13.65
N MET A 868 -13.07 -43.95 12.38
CA MET A 868 -13.29 -44.87 11.24
C MET A 868 -12.14 -45.85 11.05
N LEU A 869 -10.90 -45.46 11.37
CA LEU A 869 -9.71 -46.32 11.24
C LEU A 869 -9.62 -47.36 12.37
N PHE A 870 -10.12 -47.03 13.56
CA PHE A 870 -10.03 -47.90 14.74
C PHE A 870 -11.33 -48.66 15.07
N SER A 871 -12.43 -48.36 14.38
CA SER A 871 -13.66 -49.14 14.51
C SER A 871 -13.57 -50.42 13.69
N CYS A 872 -14.04 -51.54 14.25
CA CYS A 872 -14.11 -52.79 13.51
C CYS A 872 -15.26 -52.75 12.51
N ILE A 873 -15.04 -53.26 11.31
CA ILE A 873 -16.08 -53.41 10.28
C ILE A 873 -16.48 -54.88 10.23
N HIS A 874 -17.79 -55.16 10.21
CA HIS A 874 -18.27 -56.53 10.06
C HIS A 874 -17.73 -57.17 8.76
N PRO A 875 -17.23 -58.42 8.79
CA PRO A 875 -16.55 -59.07 7.65
C PRO A 875 -17.33 -59.04 6.34
N ASP A 876 -18.65 -59.21 6.42
CA ASP A 876 -19.57 -59.17 5.28
C ASP A 876 -19.55 -57.83 4.51
N ILE A 877 -19.42 -56.72 5.23
CA ILE A 877 -19.35 -55.36 4.64
C ILE A 877 -17.96 -55.14 4.03
N LEU A 878 -16.91 -55.63 4.70
CA LEU A 878 -15.53 -55.52 4.25
C LEU A 878 -15.29 -56.27 2.92
N GLN A 879 -15.84 -57.49 2.81
CA GLN A 879 -15.73 -58.30 1.60
C GLN A 879 -16.51 -57.67 0.42
N LEU A 880 -17.70 -57.13 0.69
CA LEU A 880 -18.49 -56.42 -0.31
C LEU A 880 -17.81 -55.13 -0.78
N GLY A 881 -17.21 -54.37 0.15
CA GLY A 881 -16.45 -53.15 -0.13
C GLY A 881 -15.25 -53.40 -1.03
N ALA A 882 -14.45 -54.43 -0.75
CA ALA A 882 -13.30 -54.82 -1.56
C ALA A 882 -13.69 -55.15 -3.01
N SER A 883 -14.86 -55.76 -3.24
CA SER A 883 -15.33 -56.13 -4.59
C SER A 883 -15.91 -54.96 -5.41
N LYS A 884 -16.24 -53.83 -4.75
CA LYS A 884 -16.97 -52.70 -5.36
C LYS A 884 -16.13 -51.41 -5.45
N MET A 885 -14.91 -51.41 -4.91
CA MET A 885 -14.05 -50.22 -4.87
C MET A 885 -13.50 -49.84 -6.25
N ASP A 886 -13.18 -50.84 -7.09
CA ASP A 886 -12.62 -50.63 -8.44
C ASP A 886 -13.68 -50.58 -9.56
N THR A 887 -14.98 -50.64 -9.22
CA THR A 887 -16.06 -50.60 -10.21
C THR A 887 -16.66 -49.19 -10.32
N HIS A 888 -16.87 -48.73 -11.55
CA HIS A 888 -17.48 -47.41 -11.79
C HIS A 888 -18.89 -47.35 -11.20
N LYS A 889 -19.12 -46.41 -10.25
CA LYS A 889 -20.31 -46.31 -9.37
C LYS A 889 -20.50 -47.44 -8.35
N GLY A 890 -19.52 -48.32 -8.16
CA GLY A 890 -19.59 -49.39 -7.16
C GLY A 890 -19.72 -48.88 -5.72
N LEU A 891 -19.09 -47.73 -5.41
CA LEU A 891 -19.25 -47.06 -4.12
C LEU A 891 -20.64 -46.46 -3.91
N ASP A 892 -21.33 -46.01 -4.96
CA ASP A 892 -22.71 -45.53 -4.87
C ASP A 892 -23.70 -46.69 -4.62
N GLU A 893 -23.41 -47.88 -5.14
CA GLU A 893 -24.16 -49.10 -4.83
C GLU A 893 -23.92 -49.58 -3.40
N LEU A 894 -22.67 -49.54 -2.93
CA LEU A 894 -22.31 -49.85 -1.55
C LEU A 894 -22.97 -48.88 -0.57
N GLY A 895 -23.01 -47.59 -0.93
CA GLY A 895 -23.64 -46.51 -0.16
C GLY A 895 -25.11 -46.75 0.22
N ARG A 896 -25.85 -47.56 -0.55
CA ARG A 896 -27.27 -47.85 -0.29
C ARG A 896 -27.52 -48.85 0.84
N HIS A 897 -26.49 -49.51 1.33
CA HIS A 897 -26.61 -50.50 2.40
C HIS A 897 -26.80 -49.83 3.76
N GLY A 898 -27.68 -50.41 4.57
CA GLY A 898 -27.97 -49.93 5.91
C GLY A 898 -26.92 -50.39 6.91
N ILE A 899 -26.47 -49.47 7.76
CA ILE A 899 -25.43 -49.71 8.77
C ILE A 899 -25.88 -49.17 10.14
N ALA A 900 -25.40 -49.81 11.20
CA ALA A 900 -25.54 -49.34 12.57
C ALA A 900 -24.21 -49.44 13.31
N LEU A 901 -23.91 -48.42 14.10
CA LEU A 901 -22.75 -48.38 14.98
C LEU A 901 -23.16 -48.80 16.40
N GLU A 902 -22.48 -49.80 16.94
CA GLU A 902 -22.67 -50.29 18.32
C GLU A 902 -21.33 -50.47 19.03
N LYS A 903 -21.32 -50.31 20.36
CA LYS A 903 -20.16 -50.60 21.19
C LYS A 903 -20.25 -52.05 21.65
N ALA A 904 -19.34 -52.89 21.20
CA ALA A 904 -19.26 -54.30 21.57
C ALA A 904 -18.87 -54.48 23.05
N GLU A 905 -19.15 -55.66 23.61
CA GLU A 905 -18.80 -56.01 25.01
C GLU A 905 -17.29 -55.93 25.29
N SER A 906 -16.46 -56.08 24.26
CA SER A 906 -15.00 -55.89 24.31
C SER A 906 -14.57 -54.42 24.46
N GLY A 907 -15.51 -53.48 24.42
CA GLY A 907 -15.27 -52.04 24.46
C GLY A 907 -14.96 -51.40 23.10
N ALA A 908 -14.78 -52.21 22.04
CA ALA A 908 -14.54 -51.74 20.67
C ALA A 908 -15.83 -51.28 19.99
N TRP A 909 -15.73 -50.27 19.12
CA TRP A 909 -16.84 -49.82 18.28
C TRP A 909 -16.90 -50.64 16.99
N VAL A 910 -18.09 -51.13 16.64
CA VAL A 910 -18.28 -52.05 15.51
C VAL A 910 -19.39 -51.54 14.60
N PHE A 911 -19.11 -51.50 13.30
CA PHE A 911 -20.11 -51.27 12.24
C PHE A 911 -20.78 -52.59 11.85
N GLU A 912 -22.06 -52.71 12.16
CA GLU A 912 -22.89 -53.87 11.82
C GLU A 912 -23.91 -53.54 10.72
N PRO A 913 -24.25 -54.50 9.84
CA PRO A 913 -25.35 -54.31 8.91
C PRO A 913 -26.69 -54.24 9.66
N THR A 914 -27.53 -53.25 9.35
CA THR A 914 -28.87 -53.18 9.95
C THR A 914 -29.78 -54.30 9.45
N VAL A 915 -30.44 -55.00 10.38
CA VAL A 915 -31.58 -55.87 10.08
C VAL A 915 -32.84 -55.00 10.01
N GLY A 916 -33.61 -55.11 8.94
CA GLY A 916 -34.88 -54.37 8.78
C GLY A 916 -35.93 -54.74 9.83
N PRO A 917 -37.06 -53.99 9.93
CA PRO A 917 -38.17 -54.37 10.80
C PRO A 917 -38.76 -55.73 10.41
N GLU A 918 -39.22 -56.51 11.38
CA GLU A 918 -39.75 -57.86 11.20
C GLU A 918 -40.92 -57.91 10.19
N ASP A 919 -40.89 -58.89 9.27
CA ASP A 919 -42.06 -59.33 8.52
C ASP A 919 -43.12 -59.83 9.52
N PRO A 920 -44.42 -59.53 9.38
CA PRO A 920 -45.51 -60.08 10.22
C PRO A 920 -45.58 -61.62 10.32
N ARG A 921 -44.69 -62.36 9.63
CA ARG A 921 -44.49 -63.81 9.74
C ARG A 921 -43.26 -64.25 10.55
N GLY A 922 -42.56 -63.35 11.22
CA GLY A 922 -41.52 -63.69 12.21
C GLY A 922 -40.24 -64.34 11.63
N ARG A 923 -39.90 -64.10 10.35
CA ARG A 923 -38.61 -64.54 9.79
C ARG A 923 -37.64 -63.37 9.64
N MET A 924 -36.50 -63.46 10.32
CA MET A 924 -35.34 -62.60 10.07
C MET A 924 -34.75 -62.91 8.69
N GLN A 925 -34.78 -61.97 7.75
CA GLN A 925 -33.93 -62.03 6.56
C GLN A 925 -32.57 -61.38 6.87
N ARG A 926 -31.53 -62.20 7.03
CA ARG A 926 -30.14 -61.74 6.89
C ARG A 926 -29.91 -61.38 5.42
N VAL A 927 -29.48 -60.15 5.15
CA VAL A 927 -29.11 -59.70 3.80
C VAL A 927 -27.78 -60.33 3.34
N PHE A 928 -26.98 -60.85 4.27
CA PHE A 928 -25.76 -61.60 3.97
C PHE A 928 -26.00 -63.10 4.22
N ARG A 929 -25.97 -63.88 3.13
CA ARG A 929 -26.01 -65.34 3.17
C ARG A 929 -24.59 -65.84 3.47
N TRP A 930 -24.41 -66.50 4.61
CA TRP A 930 -23.23 -67.33 4.86
C TRP A 930 -23.19 -68.44 3.79
N ARG A 931 -22.09 -68.55 3.06
CA ARG A 931 -21.70 -69.75 2.32
C ARG A 931 -20.39 -70.24 2.91
N ASP A 932 -20.41 -71.51 3.30
CA ASP A 932 -19.31 -72.27 3.90
C ASP A 932 -18.01 -72.21 3.10
#